data_AF-A0A932J9A3-F1
#
_entry.id   AF-A0A932J9A3-F1
#
_cell.length_a   1.000
_cell.length_b   1.000
_cell.length_c   1.000
_cell.angle_alpha   90.00
_cell.angle_beta   90.00
_cell.angle_gamma   90.00
#
_symmetry.space_group_name_H-M   'P 1'
#
loop_
_entity.id
_entity.type
_entity.pdbx_description
1 polymer ?
#
loop_
_entity_poly.entity_id
_entity_poly.type
_entity_poly.pdbx_seq_one_letter_code
_entity_poly.pdbx_strand_id
1 'polypeptide(L)'
;MPTARELTISGRDDLANAIRKHGGIPVVAERLGLEQTNKPTGYWSDFANVERELLTFITKQGKNGIMPLVRELIAEQRHDLISAIGRYGGFSAIAHRLGLAYIGYEIITPRTASSVEKTARALQPLAESNLLSPAQVMVILRRAGLLEFRNQRVVKLGASLARGDHAEIESALANLVSGGEEIATETVALEERDDLTAAEAEALLGEGLGMGESSTLAPTLLTPTAPDTEGEQAIIRGLSALGELRLPLDEVLSLLTSKILWQEFYKRLYAWYGSLDATQTVTADDVEAAILAAYPEHTANEFVAEASALFTLEVEQAVNFAAALPDYGWRGPRLRLHQADAARRMADVLGAGRLEVAATEARSLPSQAKPESAEADFVPLVGGREASNRHFLLNADDPGMGKSASFLAAVAASGIRNIVIVAPKTVADDTWCGPRGEIKTRLPQARITRGLERTLADLPASRLTFYVLHYEELLNEDAVAALAERPFDCLCLDEIHFIKQRAGQDLTRRREALEKLRASARAAIGLTGTPLVNELAEPMSLLQTLSQHAPQFDHSRLSSRRLRDIADVFEALLPHVVRRRKREVLLHLPGCEVRTVDIPLPLDLDAQMLEIYGWPRSQASHALVELRKLAAEAKLPYLLQRAQAARKLLILTYLTDDVSEKIAAYLEEFLPGQIAHINGLIHKNERQTLLDSFRSPDGARVLVGTIGTIGVGLTLFDPKQADTANEIIFADLPYTWAEFEQGLARLHREGQKKIVRVDVLHTTTMATLRDGSAHHTLDERIWALIEGKRELSDVAIDGKYDTTDAADKVQKALRRWLKQAREIGVEPLAVERRPETQSEAQKWRGEIGRLRGLSAARADEVFADPDYTRQFLAHLETSTAAKLSHQWLRGRLTPLMRPDLAVVDMGCGLNRFADLPCHVTGLDRHDRPGQLRGKMENPPLPDKSADVLIYSLSLYGPAADLKSYFTHAARILQGGGHLFIVEPDSAFTPEGLARFVDGLRQFGFELVGTVKELRGEDGTLLKALHLTLTGDMGDPPVSLFERK
;
A
#
# COMPACT_ATOMS: atom_id res chain seq x y z
N MET A 1 -13.65 -40.51 55.79
CA MET A 1 -14.74 -40.55 56.80
C MET A 1 -16.09 -40.62 56.07
N PRO A 2 -17.02 -41.55 56.42
CA PRO A 2 -18.34 -41.63 55.78
C PRO A 2 -19.20 -40.37 56.04
N THR A 3 -20.00 -39.98 55.06
CA THR A 3 -20.95 -38.87 55.18
C THR A 3 -22.17 -39.27 56.01
N ALA A 4 -22.88 -38.28 56.56
CA ALA A 4 -24.10 -38.53 57.35
C ALA A 4 -25.17 -39.29 56.54
N ARG A 5 -25.22 -39.03 55.24
CA ARG A 5 -26.17 -39.67 54.32
C ARG A 5 -25.83 -41.14 54.07
N GLU A 6 -24.54 -41.48 53.92
CA GLU A 6 -24.09 -42.87 53.75
C GLU A 6 -24.34 -43.72 55.01
N LEU A 7 -24.16 -43.12 56.20
CA LEU A 7 -24.49 -43.79 57.47
C LEU A 7 -25.98 -44.08 57.60
N THR A 8 -26.84 -43.12 57.23
CA THR A 8 -28.29 -43.30 57.22
C THR A 8 -28.75 -44.34 56.18
N ILE A 9 -28.21 -44.31 54.97
CA ILE A 9 -28.53 -45.31 53.92
C ILE A 9 -28.11 -46.72 54.36
N SER A 10 -27.04 -46.83 55.15
CA SER A 10 -26.57 -48.11 55.69
C SER A 10 -27.33 -48.58 56.94
N GLY A 11 -28.43 -47.91 57.30
CA GLY A 11 -29.24 -48.22 58.49
C GLY A 11 -28.54 -47.91 59.82
N ARG A 12 -27.49 -47.08 59.80
CA ARG A 12 -26.68 -46.69 60.98
C ARG A 12 -26.97 -45.27 61.43
N ASP A 13 -28.26 -44.96 61.58
CA ASP A 13 -28.72 -43.68 62.13
C ASP A 13 -28.27 -43.46 63.58
N ASP A 14 -28.00 -44.55 64.30
CA ASP A 14 -27.36 -44.55 65.62
C ASP A 14 -26.00 -43.85 65.59
N LEU A 15 -25.14 -44.23 64.64
CA LEU A 15 -23.81 -43.66 64.44
C LEU A 15 -23.88 -42.22 63.94
N ALA A 16 -24.77 -41.90 62.99
CA ALA A 16 -24.95 -40.54 62.50
C ALA A 16 -25.38 -39.57 63.62
N ASN A 17 -26.27 -40.00 64.51
CA ASN A 17 -26.68 -39.24 65.69
C ASN A 17 -25.55 -39.11 66.72
N ALA A 18 -24.80 -40.19 66.99
CA ALA A 18 -23.67 -40.17 67.92
C ALA A 18 -22.57 -39.21 67.44
N ILE A 19 -22.19 -39.27 66.16
CA ILE A 19 -21.20 -38.38 65.55
C ILE A 19 -21.62 -36.92 65.67
N ARG A 20 -22.92 -36.62 65.48
CA ARG A 20 -23.44 -35.25 65.67
C ARG A 20 -23.29 -34.77 67.12
N LYS A 21 -23.59 -35.62 68.11
CA LYS A 21 -23.42 -35.31 69.54
C LYS A 21 -21.96 -35.09 69.94
N HIS A 22 -21.01 -35.67 69.20
CA HIS A 22 -19.58 -35.54 69.44
C HIS A 22 -18.88 -34.46 68.59
N GLY A 23 -19.63 -33.45 68.11
CA GLY A 23 -19.07 -32.29 67.39
C GLY A 23 -19.17 -32.37 65.87
N GLY A 24 -19.87 -33.38 65.34
CA GLY A 24 -20.09 -33.55 63.90
C GLY A 24 -18.95 -34.30 63.20
N ILE A 25 -19.20 -34.66 61.94
CA ILE A 25 -18.29 -35.46 61.11
C ILE A 25 -16.87 -34.90 61.04
N PRO A 26 -16.63 -33.58 60.94
CA PRO A 26 -15.27 -33.03 60.86
C PRO A 26 -14.43 -33.30 62.12
N VAL A 27 -15.00 -33.04 63.29
CA VAL A 27 -14.34 -33.20 64.59
C VAL A 27 -14.08 -34.67 64.90
N VAL A 28 -15.03 -35.54 64.55
CA VAL A 28 -14.88 -36.98 64.76
C VAL A 28 -13.90 -37.59 63.77
N ALA A 29 -13.85 -37.13 62.51
CA ALA A 29 -12.87 -37.58 61.52
C ALA A 29 -11.44 -37.27 61.97
N GLU A 30 -11.18 -36.05 62.44
CA GLU A 30 -9.89 -35.62 62.96
C GLU A 30 -9.44 -36.46 64.16
N ARG A 31 -10.34 -36.70 65.12
CA ARG A 31 -10.07 -37.53 66.31
C ARG A 31 -9.79 -38.99 65.98
N LEU A 32 -10.34 -39.50 64.88
CA LEU A 32 -10.14 -40.87 64.42
C LEU A 32 -8.99 -41.00 63.41
N GLY A 33 -8.30 -39.90 63.07
CA GLY A 33 -7.25 -39.90 62.06
C GLY A 33 -7.76 -40.25 60.65
N LEU A 34 -9.04 -40.00 60.36
CA LEU A 34 -9.68 -40.31 59.08
C LEU A 34 -9.72 -39.06 58.20
N GLU A 35 -9.30 -39.18 56.93
CA GLU A 35 -9.37 -38.09 55.97
C GLU A 35 -10.83 -37.67 55.69
N GLN A 36 -11.06 -36.35 55.64
CA GLN A 36 -12.35 -35.77 55.27
C GLN A 36 -12.44 -35.64 53.74
N THR A 37 -13.57 -36.05 53.18
CA THR A 37 -13.82 -36.02 51.73
C THR A 37 -14.35 -34.68 51.22
N ASN A 38 -14.85 -33.78 52.09
CA ASN A 38 -15.47 -32.51 51.67
C ASN A 38 -14.67 -31.28 52.12
N LYS A 39 -14.50 -30.32 51.19
CA LYS A 39 -13.86 -29.01 51.44
C LYS A 39 -14.82 -28.07 52.21
N PRO A 40 -14.31 -27.13 53.04
CA PRO A 40 -15.14 -26.25 53.86
C PRO A 40 -16.00 -25.29 53.03
N THR A 41 -17.13 -24.85 53.59
CA THR A 41 -18.03 -23.87 52.96
C THR A 41 -17.26 -22.59 52.65
N GLY A 42 -17.28 -22.14 51.39
CA GLY A 42 -16.59 -20.93 50.93
C GLY A 42 -15.21 -21.16 50.30
N TYR A 43 -14.65 -22.38 50.34
CA TYR A 43 -13.31 -22.71 49.79
C TYR A 43 -13.10 -22.26 48.34
N TRP A 44 -14.10 -22.45 47.47
CA TRP A 44 -14.06 -22.09 46.04
C TRP A 44 -14.27 -20.59 45.75
N SER A 45 -14.50 -19.78 46.79
CA SER A 45 -14.68 -18.32 46.64
C SER A 45 -13.36 -17.56 46.64
N ASP A 46 -12.24 -18.27 46.81
CA ASP A 46 -10.88 -17.76 46.67
C ASP A 46 -10.22 -18.38 45.44
N PHE A 47 -9.79 -17.54 44.50
CA PHE A 47 -9.16 -17.97 43.25
C PHE A 47 -7.85 -18.74 43.49
N ALA A 48 -7.10 -18.43 44.54
CA ALA A 48 -5.85 -19.13 44.85
C ALA A 48 -6.08 -20.62 45.13
N ASN A 49 -7.25 -20.98 45.68
CA ASN A 49 -7.65 -22.37 45.87
C ASN A 49 -8.01 -23.05 44.54
N VAL A 50 -8.64 -22.33 43.61
CA VAL A 50 -8.96 -22.83 42.26
C VAL A 50 -7.68 -23.07 41.46
N GLU A 51 -6.76 -22.11 41.45
CA GLU A 51 -5.45 -22.21 40.81
C GLU A 51 -4.65 -23.40 41.34
N ARG A 52 -4.53 -23.54 42.67
CA ARG A 52 -3.81 -24.65 43.29
C ARG A 52 -4.40 -26.01 42.91
N GLU A 53 -5.71 -26.16 43.04
CA GLU A 53 -6.40 -27.43 42.74
C GLU A 53 -6.32 -27.79 41.25
N LEU A 54 -6.40 -26.79 40.38
CA LEU A 54 -6.29 -26.95 38.93
C LEU A 54 -4.86 -27.30 38.49
N LEU A 55 -3.84 -26.59 38.97
CA LEU A 55 -2.44 -26.91 38.68
C LEU A 55 -2.01 -28.26 39.26
N THR A 56 -2.56 -28.64 40.43
CA THR A 56 -2.34 -29.98 41.01
C THR A 56 -2.95 -31.05 40.12
N PHE A 57 -4.17 -30.82 39.60
CA PHE A 57 -4.82 -31.73 38.65
C PHE A 57 -4.01 -31.89 37.37
N ILE A 58 -3.53 -30.77 36.80
CA ILE A 58 -2.71 -30.75 35.57
C ILE A 58 -1.39 -31.52 35.77
N THR A 59 -0.69 -31.25 36.87
CA THR A 59 0.57 -31.93 37.21
C THR A 59 0.35 -33.44 37.37
N LYS A 60 -0.74 -33.85 38.02
CA LYS A 60 -1.08 -35.28 38.22
C LYS A 60 -1.35 -36.01 36.90
N GLN A 61 -1.91 -35.31 35.91
CA GLN A 61 -2.21 -35.86 34.57
C GLN A 61 -1.03 -35.74 33.58
N GLY A 62 0.11 -35.17 33.99
CA GLY A 62 1.29 -35.01 33.14
C GLY A 62 1.15 -34.00 32.00
N LYS A 63 0.15 -33.11 32.06
CA LYS A 63 -0.20 -32.16 30.97
C LYS A 63 0.21 -30.72 31.28
N ASN A 64 1.43 -30.51 31.76
CA ASN A 64 1.91 -29.20 32.20
C ASN A 64 1.77 -28.15 31.09
N GLY A 65 1.19 -27.00 31.45
CA GLY A 65 0.95 -25.89 30.51
C GLY A 65 -0.31 -26.05 29.65
N ILE A 66 -1.09 -27.11 29.79
CA ILE A 66 -2.33 -27.33 29.05
C ILE A 66 -3.53 -27.32 30.00
N MET A 67 -4.56 -26.55 29.65
CA MET A 67 -5.81 -26.47 30.41
C MET A 67 -6.64 -27.76 30.21
N PRO A 68 -7.08 -28.44 31.28
CA PRO A 68 -7.89 -29.65 31.19
C PRO A 68 -9.23 -29.41 30.49
N LEU A 69 -9.69 -30.41 29.74
CA LEU A 69 -11.00 -30.39 29.12
C LEU A 69 -12.08 -30.77 30.14
N VAL A 70 -13.31 -30.29 29.92
CA VAL A 70 -14.44 -30.55 30.82
C VAL A 70 -14.64 -32.06 31.06
N ARG A 71 -14.50 -32.88 30.00
CA ARG A 71 -14.60 -34.35 30.08
C ARG A 71 -13.55 -35.00 30.98
N GLU A 72 -12.34 -34.46 31.04
CA GLU A 72 -11.25 -35.00 31.86
C GLU A 72 -11.52 -34.75 33.35
N LEU A 73 -12.11 -33.58 33.66
CA LEU A 73 -12.58 -33.28 35.00
C LEU A 73 -13.80 -34.14 35.38
N ILE A 74 -14.72 -34.40 34.45
CA ILE A 74 -15.88 -35.28 34.68
C ILE A 74 -15.43 -36.74 34.91
N ALA A 75 -14.50 -37.24 34.09
CA ALA A 75 -13.97 -38.61 34.21
C ALA A 75 -13.31 -38.86 35.59
N GLU A 76 -12.67 -37.84 36.14
CA GLU A 76 -12.07 -37.85 37.49
C GLU A 76 -13.04 -37.36 38.58
N GLN A 77 -14.33 -37.22 38.27
CA GLN A 77 -15.42 -36.80 39.18
C GLN A 77 -15.19 -35.44 39.85
N ARG A 78 -14.42 -34.54 39.23
CA ARG A 78 -14.11 -33.18 39.68
C ARG A 78 -15.17 -32.14 39.31
N HIS A 79 -16.44 -32.44 39.58
CA HIS A 79 -17.56 -31.51 39.36
C HIS A 79 -17.47 -30.23 40.21
N ASP A 80 -16.80 -30.33 41.35
CA ASP A 80 -16.42 -29.24 42.24
C ASP A 80 -15.56 -28.19 41.51
N LEU A 81 -14.53 -28.65 40.80
CA LEU A 81 -13.58 -27.79 40.11
C LEU A 81 -14.20 -27.17 38.85
N ILE A 82 -15.04 -27.91 38.12
CA ILE A 82 -15.81 -27.39 36.98
C ILE A 82 -16.70 -26.22 37.42
N SER A 83 -17.42 -26.41 38.52
CA SER A 83 -18.31 -25.38 39.08
C SER A 83 -17.54 -24.16 39.58
N ALA A 84 -16.34 -24.36 40.14
CA ALA A 84 -15.47 -23.28 40.58
C ALA A 84 -14.90 -22.49 39.39
N ILE A 85 -14.41 -23.18 38.36
CA ILE A 85 -13.91 -22.57 37.11
C ILE A 85 -14.99 -21.70 36.46
N GLY A 86 -16.24 -22.20 36.40
CA GLY A 86 -17.37 -21.46 35.86
C GLY A 86 -17.67 -20.13 36.58
N ARG A 87 -17.34 -20.00 37.87
CA ARG A 87 -17.52 -18.75 38.63
C ARG A 87 -16.50 -17.67 38.27
N TYR A 88 -15.33 -18.05 37.75
CA TYR A 88 -14.23 -17.15 37.42
C TYR A 88 -14.05 -16.94 35.91
N GLY A 89 -15.17 -16.93 35.16
CA GLY A 89 -15.14 -16.66 33.72
C GLY A 89 -14.94 -17.90 32.83
N GLY A 90 -14.91 -19.10 33.42
CA GLY A 90 -14.86 -20.35 32.67
C GLY A 90 -13.44 -20.77 32.26
N PHE A 91 -13.35 -21.83 31.45
CA PHE A 91 -12.09 -22.53 31.19
C PHE A 91 -11.08 -21.68 30.40
N SER A 92 -11.57 -20.93 29.42
CA SER A 92 -10.78 -20.04 28.56
C SER A 92 -10.16 -18.88 29.33
N ALA A 93 -10.95 -18.18 30.17
CA ALA A 93 -10.48 -17.07 31.00
C ALA A 93 -9.42 -17.50 32.02
N ILE A 94 -9.61 -18.65 32.68
CA ILE A 94 -8.64 -19.16 33.65
C ILE A 94 -7.36 -19.66 32.97
N ALA A 95 -7.48 -20.28 31.79
CA ALA A 95 -6.31 -20.70 31.02
C ALA A 95 -5.45 -19.49 30.64
N HIS A 96 -6.05 -18.41 30.14
CA HIS A 96 -5.31 -17.17 29.84
C HIS A 96 -4.66 -16.58 31.09
N ARG A 97 -5.41 -16.50 32.21
CA ARG A 97 -4.91 -15.95 33.49
C ARG A 97 -3.73 -16.72 34.06
N LEU A 98 -3.65 -18.03 33.81
CA LEU A 98 -2.59 -18.91 34.30
C LEU A 98 -1.53 -19.25 33.23
N GLY A 99 -1.61 -18.65 32.04
CA GLY A 99 -0.68 -18.93 30.93
C GLY A 99 -0.76 -20.36 30.38
N LEU A 100 -1.93 -21.02 30.51
CA LEU A 100 -2.18 -22.37 30.01
C LEU A 100 -2.74 -22.34 28.59
N ALA A 101 -2.33 -23.29 27.74
CA ALA A 101 -2.90 -23.51 26.42
C ALA A 101 -4.28 -24.18 26.55
N TYR A 102 -5.33 -23.53 26.02
CA TYR A 102 -6.70 -24.08 25.99
C TYR A 102 -7.12 -24.43 24.56
N ILE A 103 -7.48 -25.71 24.36
CA ILE A 103 -7.73 -26.34 23.05
C ILE A 103 -9.24 -26.66 22.88
N GLY A 104 -10.10 -26.24 23.82
CA GLY A 104 -11.55 -26.51 23.77
C GLY A 104 -12.36 -25.48 22.98
N TYR A 105 -13.51 -25.90 22.42
CA TYR A 105 -14.56 -24.99 21.93
C TYR A 105 -15.13 -24.18 23.10
N GLU A 106 -15.16 -22.85 22.98
CA GLU A 106 -15.67 -21.95 24.02
C GLU A 106 -17.21 -21.99 24.02
N ILE A 107 -17.78 -22.68 25.01
CA ILE A 107 -19.24 -22.80 25.19
C ILE A 107 -19.78 -21.52 25.82
N ILE A 108 -20.69 -20.84 25.12
CA ILE A 108 -21.41 -19.68 25.67
C ILE A 108 -22.60 -20.20 26.47
N THR A 109 -22.55 -20.03 27.80
CA THR A 109 -23.70 -20.33 28.67
C THR A 109 -24.79 -19.26 28.52
N PRO A 110 -26.06 -19.54 28.86
CA PRO A 110 -27.11 -18.51 28.87
C PRO A 110 -26.77 -17.29 29.74
N ARG A 111 -26.05 -17.49 30.85
CA ARG A 111 -25.55 -16.38 31.69
C ARG A 111 -24.49 -15.55 30.98
N THR A 112 -23.56 -16.21 30.28
CA THR A 112 -22.53 -15.54 29.47
C THR A 112 -23.16 -14.77 28.31
N ALA A 113 -24.11 -15.38 27.59
CA ALA A 113 -24.85 -14.74 26.50
C ALA A 113 -25.57 -13.48 26.97
N SER A 114 -26.29 -13.57 28.10
CA SER A 114 -26.99 -12.42 28.70
C SER A 114 -26.02 -11.30 29.13
N SER A 115 -24.85 -11.64 29.67
CA SER A 115 -23.83 -10.65 30.03
C SER A 115 -23.22 -9.96 28.80
N VAL A 116 -22.96 -10.73 27.73
CA VAL A 116 -22.44 -10.19 26.46
C VAL A 116 -23.50 -9.32 25.80
N GLU A 117 -24.76 -9.75 25.75
CA GLU A 117 -25.89 -8.97 25.23
C GLU A 117 -26.06 -7.66 25.98
N LYS A 118 -26.08 -7.68 27.32
CA LYS A 118 -26.19 -6.46 28.13
C LYS A 118 -25.07 -5.47 27.79
N THR A 119 -23.85 -5.97 27.65
CA THR A 119 -22.68 -5.14 27.32
C THR A 119 -22.77 -4.59 25.89
N ALA A 120 -23.15 -5.42 24.92
CA ALA A 120 -23.36 -5.01 23.54
C ALA A 120 -24.46 -3.95 23.40
N ARG A 121 -25.59 -4.11 24.10
CA ARG A 121 -26.70 -3.13 24.09
C ARG A 121 -26.33 -1.80 24.71
N ALA A 122 -25.45 -1.78 25.71
CA ALA A 122 -24.90 -0.54 26.24
C ALA A 122 -23.97 0.18 25.24
N LEU A 123 -23.28 -0.59 24.39
CA LEU A 123 -22.37 -0.07 23.35
C LEU A 123 -23.05 0.25 22.02
N GLN A 124 -24.23 -0.31 21.76
CA GLN A 124 -24.92 -0.21 20.48
C GLN A 124 -25.24 1.24 20.06
N PRO A 125 -25.80 2.12 20.93
CA PRO A 125 -26.05 3.50 20.56
C PRO A 125 -24.78 4.28 20.20
N LEU A 126 -23.63 3.83 20.71
CA LEU A 126 -22.33 4.42 20.45
C LEU A 126 -21.73 3.93 19.12
N ALA A 127 -21.94 2.65 18.82
CA ALA A 127 -21.56 2.01 17.56
C ALA A 127 -22.33 2.58 16.35
N GLU A 128 -23.65 2.71 16.45
CA GLU A 128 -24.55 3.09 15.34
C GLU A 128 -24.44 4.54 14.88
N SER A 129 -23.60 5.29 15.56
CA SER A 129 -23.69 6.73 15.62
C SER A 129 -22.68 7.48 14.77
N ASN A 130 -21.69 6.73 14.26
CA ASN A 130 -20.56 7.23 13.49
C ASN A 130 -19.69 8.31 14.17
N LEU A 131 -19.94 8.71 15.43
CA LEU A 131 -18.99 9.56 16.17
C LEU A 131 -17.77 8.79 16.64
N LEU A 132 -17.94 7.51 16.97
CA LEU A 132 -16.79 6.64 17.23
C LEU A 132 -16.31 6.05 15.93
N SER A 133 -15.01 6.14 15.71
CA SER A 133 -14.38 5.31 14.71
C SER A 133 -14.50 3.84 15.15
N PRO A 134 -14.71 2.90 14.23
CA PRO A 134 -14.84 1.48 14.58
C PRO A 134 -13.66 0.90 15.36
N ALA A 135 -12.44 1.43 15.18
CA ALA A 135 -11.30 1.02 16.01
C ALA A 135 -11.47 1.45 17.47
N GLN A 136 -12.10 2.59 17.74
CA GLN A 136 -12.39 3.03 19.10
C GLN A 136 -13.50 2.19 19.72
N VAL A 137 -14.53 1.85 18.95
CA VAL A 137 -15.51 0.84 19.37
C VAL A 137 -14.80 -0.47 19.71
N MET A 138 -13.82 -0.88 18.91
CA MET A 138 -13.01 -2.08 19.17
C MET A 138 -12.19 -2.00 20.46
N VAL A 139 -11.56 -0.86 20.76
CA VAL A 139 -10.84 -0.65 22.03
C VAL A 139 -11.81 -0.76 23.21
N ILE A 140 -12.99 -0.16 23.10
CA ILE A 140 -14.02 -0.26 24.14
C ILE A 140 -14.50 -1.71 24.29
N LEU A 141 -14.77 -2.42 23.20
CA LEU A 141 -15.13 -3.84 23.19
C LEU A 141 -14.04 -4.70 23.84
N ARG A 142 -12.77 -4.40 23.59
CA ARG A 142 -11.63 -5.08 24.21
C ARG A 142 -11.63 -4.87 25.72
N ARG A 143 -11.72 -3.62 26.17
CA ARG A 143 -11.72 -3.25 27.58
C ARG A 143 -12.94 -3.83 28.31
N ALA A 144 -14.07 -3.92 27.63
CA ALA A 144 -15.27 -4.60 28.10
C ALA A 144 -15.14 -6.15 28.11
N GLY A 145 -14.02 -6.71 27.64
CA GLY A 145 -13.76 -8.16 27.59
C GLY A 145 -14.42 -8.89 26.42
N LEU A 146 -15.12 -8.20 25.52
CA LEU A 146 -15.88 -8.82 24.42
C LEU A 146 -14.97 -9.38 23.33
N LEU A 147 -13.76 -8.83 23.15
CA LEU A 147 -12.80 -9.34 22.16
C LEU A 147 -11.96 -10.51 22.66
N GLU A 148 -12.07 -10.88 23.93
CA GLU A 148 -11.34 -12.02 24.49
C GLU A 148 -11.98 -13.35 24.07
N PHE A 149 -13.30 -13.35 23.82
CA PHE A 149 -14.05 -14.48 23.32
C PHE A 149 -13.55 -14.94 21.94
N ARG A 150 -13.37 -16.25 21.79
CA ARG A 150 -13.08 -16.93 20.51
C ARG A 150 -14.34 -17.49 19.86
N ASN A 151 -15.47 -17.52 20.57
CA ASN A 151 -16.73 -18.00 20.01
C ASN A 151 -17.22 -17.12 18.84
N GLN A 152 -17.53 -17.76 17.70
CA GLN A 152 -17.89 -17.06 16.46
C GLN A 152 -19.10 -16.12 16.59
N ARG A 153 -20.06 -16.41 17.49
CA ARG A 153 -21.24 -15.55 17.69
C ARG A 153 -20.86 -14.21 18.30
N VAL A 154 -19.98 -14.22 19.31
CA VAL A 154 -19.47 -12.99 19.96
C VAL A 154 -18.52 -12.25 19.02
N VAL A 155 -17.70 -12.97 18.26
CA VAL A 155 -16.83 -12.36 17.24
C VAL A 155 -17.64 -11.65 16.16
N LYS A 156 -18.72 -12.27 15.66
CA LYS A 156 -19.64 -11.65 14.70
C LYS A 156 -20.32 -10.41 15.30
N LEU A 157 -20.83 -10.51 16.53
CA LEU A 157 -21.43 -9.38 17.24
C LEU A 157 -20.46 -8.21 17.42
N GLY A 158 -19.22 -8.47 17.86
CA GLY A 158 -18.18 -7.44 17.98
C GLY A 158 -17.84 -6.80 16.64
N ALA A 159 -17.83 -7.58 15.55
CA ALA A 159 -17.63 -7.05 14.21
C ALA A 159 -18.80 -6.18 13.73
N SER A 160 -20.04 -6.57 14.03
CA SER A 160 -21.24 -5.77 13.70
C SER A 160 -21.29 -4.47 14.51
N LEU A 161 -20.99 -4.52 15.81
CA LEU A 161 -20.87 -3.32 16.66
C LEU A 161 -19.80 -2.38 16.14
N ALA A 162 -18.66 -2.89 15.68
CA ALA A 162 -17.65 -2.04 15.08
C ALA A 162 -18.14 -1.35 13.81
N ARG A 163 -18.94 -2.03 12.97
CA ARG A 163 -19.50 -1.43 11.75
C ARG A 163 -20.62 -0.42 12.03
N GLY A 164 -21.26 -0.48 13.19
CA GLY A 164 -22.40 0.38 13.51
C GLY A 164 -23.65 0.07 12.69
N ASP A 165 -23.73 -1.09 12.02
CA ASP A 165 -24.91 -1.49 11.26
C ASP A 165 -25.97 -2.07 12.21
N HIS A 166 -27.03 -1.30 12.44
CA HIS A 166 -28.14 -1.66 13.33
C HIS A 166 -28.73 -3.04 13.00
N ALA A 167 -28.98 -3.34 11.72
CA ALA A 167 -29.61 -4.59 11.31
C ALA A 167 -28.68 -5.79 11.56
N GLU A 168 -27.39 -5.64 11.29
CA GLU A 168 -26.41 -6.68 11.58
C GLU A 168 -26.16 -6.88 13.08
N ILE A 169 -26.22 -5.81 13.88
CA ILE A 169 -26.10 -5.87 15.35
C ILE A 169 -27.28 -6.64 15.93
N GLU A 170 -28.51 -6.27 15.59
CA GLU A 170 -29.71 -6.96 16.07
C GLU A 170 -29.75 -8.43 15.62
N SER A 171 -29.35 -8.72 14.38
CA SER A 171 -29.21 -10.10 13.89
C SER A 171 -28.17 -10.90 14.71
N ALA A 172 -27.01 -10.31 14.99
CA ALA A 172 -25.97 -10.96 15.79
C ALA A 172 -26.40 -11.18 17.24
N LEU A 173 -27.11 -10.23 17.84
CA LEU A 173 -27.69 -10.36 19.19
C LEU A 173 -28.74 -11.47 19.24
N ALA A 174 -29.64 -11.54 18.25
CA ALA A 174 -30.63 -12.61 18.16
C ALA A 174 -29.96 -14.00 18.06
N ASN A 175 -28.93 -14.13 17.22
CA ASN A 175 -28.15 -15.37 17.05
C ASN A 175 -27.36 -15.77 18.31
N LEU A 176 -26.90 -14.79 19.11
CA LEU A 176 -26.24 -15.04 20.38
C LEU A 176 -27.18 -15.72 21.38
N VAL A 177 -28.45 -15.29 21.40
CA VAL A 177 -29.48 -15.80 22.31
C VAL A 177 -30.12 -17.11 21.82
N SER A 178 -30.40 -17.24 20.52
CA SER A 178 -31.09 -18.41 19.95
C SER A 178 -30.23 -19.68 19.90
N GLY A 179 -28.92 -19.56 19.65
CA GLY A 179 -28.00 -20.72 19.60
C GLY A 179 -27.71 -21.37 20.96
N GLY A 180 -28.46 -21.04 22.02
CA GLY A 180 -28.47 -21.76 23.28
C GLY A 180 -29.28 -23.07 23.21
N GLU A 181 -30.19 -23.21 22.26
CA GLU A 181 -31.06 -24.39 22.11
C GLU A 181 -30.44 -25.49 21.21
N GLU A 182 -29.65 -25.14 20.18
CA GLU A 182 -28.99 -26.09 19.27
C GLU A 182 -27.79 -26.84 19.90
N ILE A 183 -27.14 -26.26 20.92
CA ILE A 183 -25.98 -26.89 21.59
C ILE A 183 -26.37 -28.21 22.26
N ALA A 184 -27.61 -28.35 22.75
CA ALA A 184 -28.05 -29.60 23.39
C ALA A 184 -28.03 -30.81 22.43
N THR A 185 -28.08 -30.58 21.11
CA THR A 185 -28.10 -31.63 20.09
C THR A 185 -26.74 -31.83 19.39
N GLU A 186 -25.95 -30.77 19.15
CA GLU A 186 -24.60 -30.91 18.59
C GLU A 186 -23.56 -31.44 19.60
N THR A 187 -23.75 -31.20 20.90
CA THR A 187 -22.84 -31.73 21.93
C THR A 187 -22.83 -33.26 21.94
N VAL A 188 -23.97 -33.90 21.60
CA VAL A 188 -24.12 -35.36 21.51
C VAL A 188 -23.45 -35.93 20.25
N ALA A 189 -23.33 -35.14 19.17
CA ALA A 189 -22.77 -35.60 17.89
C ALA A 189 -21.23 -35.51 17.82
N LEU A 190 -20.61 -34.64 18.61
CA LEU A 190 -19.15 -34.51 18.72
C LEU A 190 -18.52 -35.43 19.78
N GLU A 191 -19.35 -36.15 20.54
CA GLU A 191 -18.95 -37.14 21.55
C GLU A 191 -18.35 -38.44 20.94
N GLU A 192 -18.40 -38.64 19.62
CA GLU A 192 -17.95 -39.88 18.96
C GLU A 192 -16.60 -39.79 18.20
N ARG A 193 -15.89 -38.65 18.21
CA ARG A 193 -14.56 -38.53 17.58
C ARG A 193 -13.44 -38.60 18.61
N ASP A 194 -13.05 -39.82 18.95
CA ASP A 194 -11.73 -40.10 19.53
C ASP A 194 -10.65 -39.78 18.48
N ASP A 195 -9.59 -39.12 18.94
CA ASP A 195 -8.35 -38.78 18.22
C ASP A 195 -8.37 -37.54 17.31
N LEU A 196 -7.91 -36.41 17.87
CA LEU A 196 -7.33 -35.29 17.11
C LEU A 196 -5.83 -35.26 17.39
N THR A 197 -5.03 -35.49 16.35
CA THR A 197 -3.57 -35.41 16.38
C THR A 197 -3.10 -33.95 16.34
N ALA A 198 -1.87 -33.68 16.81
CA ALA A 198 -1.28 -32.33 16.78
C ALA A 198 -1.21 -31.71 15.37
N ALA A 199 -1.16 -32.55 14.33
CA ALA A 199 -1.20 -32.14 12.93
C ALA A 199 -2.60 -31.69 12.47
N GLU A 200 -3.67 -32.27 13.00
CA GLU A 200 -5.05 -31.88 12.68
C GLU A 200 -5.43 -30.55 13.37
N ALA A 201 -4.83 -30.26 14.52
CA ALA A 201 -4.93 -28.94 15.16
C ALA A 201 -4.24 -27.83 14.33
N GLU A 202 -3.14 -28.15 13.63
CA GLU A 202 -2.48 -27.25 12.68
C GLU A 202 -3.30 -27.03 11.40
N ALA A 203 -3.97 -28.08 10.89
CA ALA A 203 -4.85 -27.98 9.73
C ALA A 203 -6.12 -27.15 10.00
N LEU A 204 -6.71 -27.25 11.20
CA LEU A 204 -7.88 -26.45 11.61
C LEU A 204 -7.58 -24.95 11.77
N LEU A 205 -6.31 -24.57 11.92
CA LEU A 205 -5.85 -23.17 11.93
C LEU A 205 -5.68 -22.60 10.51
N GLY A 206 -5.90 -23.41 9.47
CA GLY A 206 -5.38 -23.17 8.12
C GLY A 206 -6.35 -23.34 6.95
N GLU A 207 -7.68 -23.22 7.10
CA GLU A 207 -8.57 -23.09 5.93
C GLU A 207 -9.66 -22.02 6.15
N GLY A 208 -9.59 -20.98 5.32
CA GLY A 208 -10.54 -19.87 5.30
C GLY A 208 -11.88 -20.30 4.73
N LEU A 209 -12.95 -19.84 5.39
CA LEU A 209 -14.34 -20.05 5.03
C LEU A 209 -14.64 -19.72 3.56
N GLY A 210 -15.40 -20.62 2.92
CA GLY A 210 -16.10 -20.37 1.68
C GLY A 210 -17.14 -19.26 1.85
N MET A 211 -17.18 -18.34 0.90
CA MET A 211 -18.09 -17.20 0.86
C MET A 211 -19.34 -17.58 0.07
N GLY A 212 -20.51 -17.47 0.70
CA GLY A 212 -21.80 -17.33 0.01
C GLY A 212 -21.93 -15.93 -0.60
N GLU A 213 -22.61 -15.87 -1.73
CA GLU A 213 -22.69 -14.71 -2.64
C GLU A 213 -23.55 -13.53 -2.14
N SER A 214 -23.15 -12.35 -2.59
CA SER A 214 -23.96 -11.18 -2.97
C SER A 214 -24.79 -10.41 -1.92
N SER A 215 -24.42 -9.15 -1.70
CA SER A 215 -25.38 -8.05 -1.93
C SER A 215 -24.64 -6.79 -2.40
N THR A 216 -25.21 -6.15 -3.42
CA THR A 216 -24.74 -4.94 -4.11
C THR A 216 -25.29 -3.69 -3.43
N LEU A 217 -24.44 -2.82 -2.91
CA LEU A 217 -24.81 -1.44 -2.57
C LEU A 217 -23.71 -0.48 -3.03
N ALA A 218 -24.10 0.49 -3.85
CA ALA A 218 -23.26 1.52 -4.44
C ALA A 218 -22.81 2.55 -3.39
N PRO A 219 -21.59 3.11 -3.49
CA PRO A 219 -21.13 4.15 -2.58
C PRO A 219 -21.85 5.46 -2.89
N THR A 220 -22.68 5.92 -1.96
CA THR A 220 -23.35 7.22 -2.07
C THR A 220 -22.38 8.29 -1.56
N LEU A 221 -21.93 9.16 -2.48
CA LEU A 221 -21.18 10.37 -2.17
C LEU A 221 -22.04 11.30 -1.29
N LEU A 222 -21.68 11.43 -0.01
CA LEU A 222 -22.28 12.43 0.88
C LEU A 222 -21.56 13.77 0.71
N THR A 223 -22.29 14.75 0.17
CA THR A 223 -22.00 16.18 0.37
C THR A 223 -22.15 16.56 1.85
N PRO A 224 -21.47 17.60 2.37
CA PRO A 224 -21.58 17.99 3.77
C PRO A 224 -22.98 18.56 4.03
N THR A 225 -23.82 17.79 4.71
CA THR A 225 -25.09 18.24 5.29
C THR A 225 -24.84 18.90 6.65
N ALA A 226 -25.78 19.76 7.06
CA ALA A 226 -25.82 20.40 8.37
C ALA A 226 -25.62 19.38 9.53
N PRO A 227 -25.09 19.81 10.69
CA PRO A 227 -24.80 18.92 11.81
C PRO A 227 -26.05 18.15 12.23
N ASP A 228 -25.93 16.82 12.27
CA ASP A 228 -26.97 15.90 12.72
C ASP A 228 -27.03 15.90 14.25
N THR A 229 -27.80 16.84 14.78
CA THR A 229 -28.02 16.98 16.23
C THR A 229 -28.63 15.74 16.86
N GLU A 230 -29.48 14.97 16.16
CA GLU A 230 -30.12 13.77 16.72
C GLU A 230 -29.12 12.62 16.92
N GLY A 231 -28.22 12.43 15.94
CA GLY A 231 -27.09 11.51 16.05
C GLY A 231 -26.23 11.82 17.27
N GLU A 232 -25.78 13.07 17.42
CA GLU A 232 -24.95 13.51 18.56
C GLU A 232 -25.56 13.18 19.93
N GLN A 233 -26.90 13.29 20.09
CA GLN A 233 -27.58 12.94 21.35
C GLN A 233 -27.56 11.43 21.66
N ALA A 234 -27.56 10.57 20.63
CA ALA A 234 -27.52 9.12 20.81
C ALA A 234 -26.16 8.65 21.33
N ILE A 235 -25.08 9.26 20.85
CA ILE A 235 -23.70 8.99 21.29
C ILE A 235 -23.48 9.33 22.74
N ILE A 236 -23.89 10.54 23.10
CA ILE A 236 -23.69 11.10 24.43
C ILE A 236 -24.41 10.22 25.48
N ARG A 237 -25.57 9.65 25.12
CA ARG A 237 -26.27 8.65 25.94
C ARG A 237 -25.53 7.31 26.01
N GLY A 238 -24.97 6.83 24.91
CA GLY A 238 -24.14 5.61 24.88
C GLY A 238 -22.86 5.72 25.73
N LEU A 239 -22.21 6.88 25.74
CA LEU A 239 -21.01 7.13 26.55
C LEU A 239 -21.32 7.22 28.04
N SER A 240 -22.48 7.80 28.42
CA SER A 240 -22.96 7.75 29.80
C SER A 240 -23.22 6.32 30.29
N ALA A 241 -23.65 5.41 29.40
CA ALA A 241 -23.86 4.00 29.73
C ALA A 241 -22.55 3.23 29.97
N LEU A 242 -21.41 3.72 29.47
CA LEU A 242 -20.09 3.14 29.78
C LEU A 242 -19.72 3.28 31.26
N GLY A 243 -20.21 4.32 31.95
CA GLY A 243 -20.02 4.49 33.39
C GLY A 243 -20.75 3.43 34.24
N GLU A 244 -21.78 2.77 33.70
CA GLU A 244 -22.44 1.62 34.35
C GLU A 244 -21.73 0.28 34.06
N LEU A 245 -20.89 0.23 33.02
CA LEU A 245 -20.01 -0.90 32.73
C LEU A 245 -18.77 -0.81 33.63
N ARG A 246 -18.10 -1.94 33.90
CA ARG A 246 -16.92 -2.01 34.79
C ARG A 246 -15.66 -1.37 34.18
N LEU A 247 -15.79 -0.21 33.55
CA LEU A 247 -14.69 0.56 32.96
C LEU A 247 -14.57 1.89 33.71
N PRO A 248 -13.38 2.26 34.20
CA PRO A 248 -13.15 3.59 34.72
C PRO A 248 -13.43 4.62 33.61
N LEU A 249 -14.37 5.55 33.86
CA LEU A 249 -14.82 6.56 32.89
C LEU A 249 -13.66 7.45 32.42
N ASP A 250 -12.71 7.72 33.31
CA ASP A 250 -11.47 8.45 33.10
C ASP A 250 -10.52 7.74 32.12
N GLU A 251 -10.40 6.41 32.17
CA GLU A 251 -9.60 5.64 31.19
C GLU A 251 -10.21 5.71 29.79
N VAL A 252 -11.55 5.59 29.71
CA VAL A 252 -12.28 5.70 28.44
C VAL A 252 -12.16 7.14 27.92
N LEU A 253 -12.41 8.15 28.75
CA LEU A 253 -12.29 9.56 28.39
C LEU A 253 -10.89 9.90 27.91
N SER A 254 -9.83 9.48 28.60
CA SER A 254 -8.44 9.67 28.17
C SER A 254 -8.16 9.09 26.76
N LEU A 255 -8.70 7.90 26.47
CA LEU A 255 -8.55 7.27 25.16
C LEU A 255 -9.38 7.98 24.07
N LEU A 256 -10.61 8.39 24.38
CA LEU A 256 -11.54 8.99 23.42
C LEU A 256 -11.28 10.48 23.16
N THR A 257 -10.82 11.22 24.18
CA THR A 257 -10.34 12.60 24.09
C THR A 257 -9.07 12.72 23.28
N SER A 258 -8.42 11.66 22.80
CA SER A 258 -7.30 11.80 21.86
C SER A 258 -7.74 11.93 20.39
N LYS A 259 -8.96 11.52 20.01
CA LYS A 259 -9.38 11.47 18.59
C LYS A 259 -10.86 11.70 18.26
N ILE A 260 -11.83 11.24 19.06
CA ILE A 260 -13.28 11.32 18.72
C ILE A 260 -13.79 12.74 18.83
N LEU A 261 -13.56 13.30 20.01
CA LEU A 261 -13.98 14.63 20.36
C LEU A 261 -13.07 15.67 19.68
N TRP A 262 -11.80 15.32 19.48
CA TRP A 262 -10.84 16.18 18.81
C TRP A 262 -11.23 16.53 17.37
N GLN A 263 -11.71 15.59 16.56
CA GLN A 263 -12.07 15.90 15.18
C GLN A 263 -13.28 16.84 15.09
N GLU A 264 -14.33 16.60 15.87
CA GLU A 264 -15.53 17.44 15.83
C GLU A 264 -15.34 18.78 16.55
N PHE A 265 -14.65 18.79 17.70
CA PHE A 265 -14.29 20.04 18.36
C PHE A 265 -13.31 20.87 17.54
N TYR A 266 -12.30 20.30 16.88
CA TYR A 266 -11.43 21.07 15.97
C TYR A 266 -12.19 21.63 14.77
N LYS A 267 -13.06 20.85 14.13
CA LYS A 267 -13.87 21.35 13.00
C LYS A 267 -14.71 22.54 13.43
N ARG A 268 -15.39 22.45 14.58
CA ARG A 268 -16.26 23.50 15.12
C ARG A 268 -15.46 24.70 15.62
N LEU A 269 -14.34 24.47 16.31
CA LEU A 269 -13.39 25.50 16.74
C LEU A 269 -12.85 26.26 15.53
N TYR A 270 -12.36 25.58 14.49
CA TYR A 270 -11.84 26.24 13.28
C TYR A 270 -12.93 26.90 12.42
N ALA A 271 -14.15 26.35 12.40
CA ALA A 271 -15.30 26.99 11.76
C ALA A 271 -15.71 28.28 12.49
N TRP A 272 -15.75 28.26 13.82
CA TRP A 272 -15.97 29.43 14.67
C TRP A 272 -14.83 30.45 14.51
N TYR A 273 -13.57 30.01 14.50
CA TYR A 273 -12.40 30.87 14.28
C TYR A 273 -12.37 31.52 12.90
N GLY A 274 -12.86 30.82 11.87
CA GLY A 274 -13.01 31.39 10.53
C GLY A 274 -13.94 32.62 10.49
N SER A 275 -14.70 32.87 11.56
CA SER A 275 -15.56 34.05 11.73
C SER A 275 -14.92 35.20 12.52
N LEU A 276 -13.75 35.00 13.12
CA LEU A 276 -13.07 36.01 13.95
C LEU A 276 -12.13 36.92 13.14
N ASP A 277 -12.01 38.18 13.56
CA ASP A 277 -11.15 39.18 12.91
C ASP A 277 -9.65 38.91 13.21
N ALA A 278 -8.79 39.27 12.25
CA ALA A 278 -7.37 38.86 12.17
C ALA A 278 -6.44 39.29 13.35
N THR A 279 -6.97 39.95 14.37
CA THR A 279 -6.24 40.49 15.52
C THR A 279 -6.71 39.94 16.87
N GLN A 280 -7.75 39.11 16.92
CA GLN A 280 -8.29 38.60 18.19
C GLN A 280 -7.42 37.47 18.75
N THR A 281 -7.07 37.59 20.03
CA THR A 281 -6.41 36.54 20.81
C THR A 281 -7.45 35.52 21.28
N VAL A 282 -7.18 34.23 21.06
CA VAL A 282 -7.94 33.10 21.59
C VAL A 282 -7.75 33.01 23.09
N THR A 283 -8.82 32.96 23.88
CA THR A 283 -8.77 32.63 25.32
C THR A 283 -9.32 31.22 25.58
N ALA A 284 -9.11 30.68 26.79
CA ALA A 284 -9.71 29.41 27.20
C ALA A 284 -11.25 29.51 27.23
N ASP A 285 -11.78 30.62 27.76
CA ASP A 285 -13.22 30.91 27.83
C ASP A 285 -13.87 30.93 26.44
N ASP A 286 -13.18 31.47 25.44
CA ASP A 286 -13.61 31.48 24.04
C ASP A 286 -13.77 30.06 23.46
N VAL A 287 -12.82 29.17 23.78
CA VAL A 287 -12.80 27.78 23.33
C VAL A 287 -13.93 27.00 23.99
N GLU A 288 -14.07 27.15 25.31
CA GLU A 288 -15.13 26.51 26.09
C GLU A 288 -16.51 26.98 25.59
N ALA A 289 -16.70 28.28 25.40
CA ALA A 289 -17.94 28.84 24.89
C ALA A 289 -18.27 28.34 23.47
N ALA A 290 -17.28 28.25 22.58
CA ALA A 290 -17.48 27.72 21.22
C ALA A 290 -17.90 26.24 21.22
N ILE A 291 -17.34 25.44 22.15
CA ILE A 291 -17.68 24.03 22.33
C ILE A 291 -19.08 23.88 22.93
N LEU A 292 -19.40 24.60 24.01
CA LEU A 292 -20.70 24.53 24.66
C LEU A 292 -21.82 25.06 23.77
N ALA A 293 -21.57 26.11 22.98
CA ALA A 293 -22.52 26.64 21.99
C ALA A 293 -22.83 25.64 20.87
N ALA A 294 -21.92 24.70 20.63
CA ALA A 294 -22.10 23.62 19.67
C ALA A 294 -22.98 22.46 20.22
N TYR A 295 -23.14 22.36 21.54
CA TYR A 295 -23.91 21.30 22.22
C TYR A 295 -24.86 21.85 23.31
N PRO A 296 -25.73 22.84 23.00
CA PRO A 296 -26.51 23.56 24.00
C PRO A 296 -27.51 22.66 24.76
N GLU A 297 -28.00 21.59 24.11
CA GLU A 297 -28.93 20.62 24.72
C GLU A 297 -28.25 19.55 25.59
N HIS A 298 -26.91 19.52 25.63
CA HIS A 298 -26.13 18.45 26.28
C HIS A 298 -25.20 18.97 27.38
N THR A 299 -25.34 20.23 27.76
CA THR A 299 -24.59 20.86 28.86
C THR A 299 -24.83 20.19 30.22
N ALA A 300 -25.95 19.48 30.39
CA ALA A 300 -26.28 18.70 31.58
C ALA A 300 -25.71 17.26 31.59
N ASN A 301 -25.04 16.82 30.50
CA ASN A 301 -24.45 15.49 30.44
C ASN A 301 -23.01 15.53 31.01
N GLU A 302 -22.79 14.74 32.07
CA GLU A 302 -21.51 14.69 32.80
C GLU A 302 -20.33 14.31 31.89
N PHE A 303 -20.53 13.37 30.96
CA PHE A 303 -19.49 12.97 30.00
C PHE A 303 -19.13 14.13 29.04
N VAL A 304 -20.12 14.86 28.52
CA VAL A 304 -19.88 16.00 27.62
C VAL A 304 -19.16 17.11 28.36
N ALA A 305 -19.53 17.39 29.61
CA ALA A 305 -18.87 18.39 30.44
C ALA A 305 -17.41 18.02 30.70
N GLU A 306 -17.13 16.78 31.09
CA GLU A 306 -15.77 16.31 31.40
C GLU A 306 -14.88 16.25 30.14
N ALA A 307 -15.42 15.73 29.03
CA ALA A 307 -14.78 15.76 27.72
C ALA A 307 -14.44 17.17 27.23
N SER A 308 -15.38 18.12 27.39
CA SER A 308 -15.20 19.50 26.97
C SER A 308 -14.16 20.21 27.82
N ALA A 309 -14.13 19.96 29.13
CA ALA A 309 -13.13 20.51 30.04
C ALA A 309 -11.72 20.01 29.69
N LEU A 310 -11.55 18.70 29.47
CA LEU A 310 -10.26 18.11 29.06
C LEU A 310 -9.77 18.68 27.73
N PHE A 311 -10.65 18.79 26.74
CA PHE A 311 -10.29 19.37 25.45
C PHE A 311 -9.92 20.85 25.55
N THR A 312 -10.69 21.63 26.33
CA THR A 312 -10.42 23.05 26.57
C THR A 312 -9.04 23.24 27.18
N LEU A 313 -8.67 22.41 28.17
CA LEU A 313 -7.34 22.43 28.78
C LEU A 313 -6.23 22.16 27.77
N GLU A 314 -6.39 21.15 26.90
CA GLU A 314 -5.36 20.84 25.89
C GLU A 314 -5.20 21.97 24.85
N VAL A 315 -6.29 22.60 24.43
CA VAL A 315 -6.26 23.77 23.54
C VAL A 315 -5.64 24.97 24.22
N GLU A 316 -6.00 25.25 25.47
CA GLU A 316 -5.43 26.33 26.27
C GLU A 316 -3.91 26.19 26.35
N GLN A 317 -3.41 24.99 26.67
CA GLN A 317 -1.98 24.71 26.69
C GLN A 317 -1.31 24.98 25.33
N ALA A 318 -1.96 24.60 24.23
CA ALA A 318 -1.44 24.87 22.88
C ALA A 318 -1.45 26.36 22.53
N VAL A 319 -2.46 27.12 22.95
CA VAL A 319 -2.55 28.58 22.79
C VAL A 319 -1.48 29.29 23.61
N ASN A 320 -1.30 28.89 24.87
CA ASN A 320 -0.26 29.42 25.76
C ASN A 320 1.14 29.12 25.23
N PHE A 321 1.36 27.88 24.74
CA PHE A 321 2.60 27.53 24.04
C PHE A 321 2.80 28.40 22.80
N ALA A 322 1.73 28.65 22.04
CA ALA A 322 1.80 29.50 20.86
C ALA A 322 2.14 30.96 21.20
N ALA A 323 1.64 31.44 22.33
CA ALA A 323 1.91 32.77 22.84
C ALA A 323 3.38 32.99 23.22
N ALA A 324 4.03 31.95 23.73
CA ALA A 324 5.44 32.00 24.12
C ALA A 324 6.41 32.05 22.92
N LEU A 325 5.96 31.69 21.72
CA LEU A 325 6.78 31.62 20.50
C LEU A 325 6.14 32.40 19.33
N PRO A 326 6.01 33.74 19.45
CA PRO A 326 5.30 34.56 18.47
C PRO A 326 5.92 34.55 17.07
N ASP A 327 7.24 34.35 16.96
CA ASP A 327 7.99 34.37 15.70
C ASP A 327 7.71 33.15 14.79
N TYR A 328 7.01 32.13 15.31
CA TYR A 328 6.68 30.94 14.54
C TYR A 328 5.45 31.10 13.64
N GLY A 329 4.81 32.28 13.66
CA GLY A 329 3.71 32.61 12.75
C GLY A 329 2.44 31.79 13.02
N TRP A 330 2.24 31.40 14.29
CA TRP A 330 1.04 30.69 14.72
C TRP A 330 -0.16 31.61 14.96
N ARG A 331 0.11 32.91 15.12
CA ARG A 331 -0.88 33.99 15.24
C ARG A 331 -1.07 34.67 13.87
N GLY A 332 -2.31 35.03 13.53
CA GLY A 332 -2.65 35.70 12.26
C GLY A 332 -3.98 35.21 11.66
N PRO A 333 -4.32 35.60 10.41
CA PRO A 333 -5.62 35.31 9.79
C PRO A 333 -5.92 33.82 9.55
N ARG A 334 -4.94 32.93 9.78
CA ARG A 334 -5.09 31.47 9.76
C ARG A 334 -4.31 30.91 10.96
N LEU A 335 -5.01 30.66 12.07
CA LEU A 335 -4.42 30.07 13.28
C LEU A 335 -3.84 28.69 12.94
N ARG A 336 -2.59 28.45 13.33
CA ARG A 336 -1.92 27.15 13.14
C ARG A 336 -1.84 26.39 14.48
N LEU A 337 -2.98 26.31 15.17
CA LEU A 337 -3.07 25.69 16.50
C LEU A 337 -2.61 24.22 16.46
N HIS A 338 -2.85 23.52 15.35
CA HIS A 338 -2.34 22.16 15.16
C HIS A 338 -0.80 22.11 15.21
N GLN A 339 -0.11 23.08 14.61
CA GLN A 339 1.35 23.12 14.68
C GLN A 339 1.84 23.40 16.09
N ALA A 340 1.15 24.28 16.81
CA ALA A 340 1.46 24.62 18.20
C ALA A 340 1.24 23.44 19.14
N ASP A 341 0.11 22.73 19.04
CA ASP A 341 -0.16 21.52 19.83
C ASP A 341 0.85 20.39 19.52
N ALA A 342 1.20 20.16 18.25
CA ALA A 342 2.26 19.20 17.91
C ALA A 342 3.59 19.60 18.58
N ALA A 343 3.94 20.87 18.48
CA ALA A 343 5.19 21.40 19.02
C ALA A 343 5.22 21.28 20.55
N ARG A 344 4.11 21.57 21.24
CA ARG A 344 3.96 21.40 22.69
C ARG A 344 4.17 19.94 23.09
N ARG A 345 3.42 19.01 22.51
CA ARG A 345 3.54 17.56 22.83
C ARG A 345 4.96 17.03 22.57
N MET A 346 5.62 17.50 21.50
CA MET A 346 7.03 17.20 21.27
C MET A 346 7.94 17.84 22.33
N ALA A 347 7.69 19.09 22.73
CA ALA A 347 8.48 19.77 23.75
C ALA A 347 8.39 19.06 25.10
N ASP A 348 7.22 18.55 25.49
CA ASP A 348 7.01 17.76 26.71
C ASP A 348 7.92 16.52 26.71
N VAL A 349 7.96 15.80 25.59
CA VAL A 349 8.85 14.65 25.36
C VAL A 349 10.33 15.02 25.34
N LEU A 350 10.67 16.19 24.80
CA LEU A 350 12.04 16.71 24.83
C LEU A 350 12.46 17.20 26.23
N GLY A 351 11.53 17.31 27.19
CA GLY A 351 11.79 17.65 28.59
C GLY A 351 11.43 19.08 29.00
N ALA A 352 10.50 19.74 28.30
CA ALA A 352 10.04 21.11 28.59
C ALA A 352 9.25 21.25 29.91
N GLY A 353 8.81 20.15 30.53
CA GLY A 353 8.13 20.12 31.84
C GLY A 353 8.94 20.65 33.05
N ARG A 354 10.09 21.30 32.82
CA ARG A 354 10.82 22.08 33.85
C ARG A 354 10.58 23.58 33.80
N LEU A 355 9.83 24.10 32.81
CA LEU A 355 9.60 25.55 32.65
C LEU A 355 8.38 26.10 33.40
N GLU A 356 7.39 25.28 33.77
CA GLU A 356 6.19 25.78 34.48
C GLU A 356 6.42 26.09 35.97
N VAL A 357 7.49 25.57 36.58
CA VAL A 357 7.82 25.89 37.98
C VAL A 357 8.64 27.19 38.10
N ALA A 358 9.39 27.58 37.07
CA ALA A 358 10.26 28.77 37.16
C ALA A 358 9.55 30.10 36.82
N ALA A 359 8.45 30.06 36.04
CA ALA A 359 7.74 31.28 35.63
C ALA A 359 6.62 31.68 36.61
N THR A 360 6.04 30.71 37.32
CA THR A 360 4.85 30.92 38.17
C THR A 360 5.21 31.33 39.60
N GLU A 361 6.41 31.00 40.10
CA GLU A 361 6.90 31.47 41.41
C GLU A 361 7.44 32.92 41.39
N ALA A 362 7.60 33.53 40.21
CA ALA A 362 8.23 34.84 40.08
C ALA A 362 7.24 36.03 40.04
N ARG A 363 5.92 35.80 39.96
CA ARG A 363 4.94 36.89 39.96
C ARG A 363 3.69 36.52 40.75
N SER A 364 3.47 37.29 41.82
CA SER A 364 2.30 37.37 42.69
C SER A 364 2.13 36.29 43.77
N LEU A 365 2.51 36.63 45.01
CA LEU A 365 1.55 36.95 46.08
C LEU A 365 2.26 37.61 47.29
N PRO A 366 1.61 38.56 48.00
CA PRO A 366 2.10 39.12 49.25
C PRO A 366 1.99 38.12 50.41
N SER A 367 2.78 38.40 51.45
CA SER A 367 2.90 37.65 52.68
C SER A 367 1.59 37.21 53.35
N GLN A 368 1.65 36.01 53.95
CA GLN A 368 0.79 35.46 55.01
C GLN A 368 -0.42 34.62 54.59
N ALA A 369 -0.17 33.33 54.33
CA ALA A 369 -0.99 32.22 54.82
C ALA A 369 -0.18 30.92 54.69
N LYS A 370 -0.09 30.12 55.76
CA LYS A 370 0.40 28.73 55.68
C LYS A 370 -0.68 27.87 55.03
N PRO A 371 -0.41 27.10 53.97
CA PRO A 371 -1.31 26.05 53.54
C PRO A 371 -0.94 24.74 54.24
N GLU A 372 -1.92 24.20 54.98
CA GLU A 372 -1.94 22.79 55.35
C GLU A 372 -2.11 21.93 54.08
N SER A 373 -1.56 20.73 54.17
CA SER A 373 -1.52 19.65 53.18
C SER A 373 -2.76 19.52 52.30
N ALA A 374 -2.59 19.78 51.00
CA ALA A 374 -3.40 19.20 49.93
C ALA A 374 -2.44 18.72 48.84
N GLU A 375 -2.15 17.41 48.85
CA GLU A 375 -1.56 16.71 47.71
C GLU A 375 -2.58 16.76 46.56
N ALA A 376 -2.36 17.66 45.61
CA ALA A 376 -2.99 17.57 44.30
C ALA A 376 -2.06 16.72 43.42
N ASP A 377 -2.38 15.44 43.33
CA ASP A 377 -1.72 14.51 42.43
C ASP A 377 -1.94 14.96 40.98
N PHE A 378 -0.86 15.44 40.35
CA PHE A 378 -0.77 15.58 38.90
C PHE A 378 -0.71 14.17 38.32
N VAL A 379 -1.83 13.67 37.80
CA VAL A 379 -1.88 12.42 37.03
C VAL A 379 -1.36 12.73 35.62
N PRO A 380 -0.21 12.20 35.19
CA PRO A 380 0.14 12.22 33.77
C PRO A 380 -0.93 11.41 33.04
N LEU A 381 -1.43 11.90 31.90
CA LEU A 381 -2.39 11.21 31.02
C LEU A 381 -1.88 9.87 30.41
N VAL A 382 -0.87 9.24 31.02
CA VAL A 382 -0.42 7.89 30.73
C VAL A 382 -0.23 7.17 32.07
N GLY A 383 -1.27 6.50 32.54
CA GLY A 383 -1.20 5.64 33.71
C GLY A 383 -0.27 4.45 33.50
N GLY A 384 0.63 4.21 34.46
CA GLY A 384 1.18 2.88 34.71
C GLY A 384 2.72 2.74 34.79
N ARG A 385 3.26 3.03 35.98
CA ARG A 385 4.41 2.39 36.67
C ARG A 385 5.75 2.20 35.90
N GLU A 386 6.74 2.95 36.40
CA GLU A 386 8.20 2.76 36.36
C GLU A 386 8.78 1.56 35.57
N ALA A 387 9.37 1.86 34.40
CA ALA A 387 10.69 1.34 33.98
C ALA A 387 11.24 2.07 32.73
N SER A 388 12.37 2.74 32.91
CA SER A 388 13.30 3.30 31.89
C SER A 388 12.98 4.67 31.26
N ASN A 389 13.88 5.60 31.57
CA ASN A 389 13.80 7.05 31.46
C ASN A 389 14.15 7.57 30.05
N ARG A 390 13.38 7.24 29.00
CA ARG A 390 13.60 7.75 27.63
C ARG A 390 12.28 8.01 26.87
N HIS A 391 11.92 9.28 26.74
CA HIS A 391 10.66 9.73 26.12
C HIS A 391 10.72 9.68 24.58
N PHE A 392 9.60 9.36 23.94
CA PHE A 392 9.48 9.40 22.48
C PHE A 392 8.08 9.82 22.01
N LEU A 393 8.01 10.33 20.79
CA LEU A 393 6.76 10.69 20.11
C LEU A 393 6.89 10.46 18.60
N LEU A 394 5.79 10.06 17.96
CA LEU A 394 5.67 9.97 16.52
C LEU A 394 4.67 11.03 16.03
N ASN A 395 5.16 12.07 15.35
CA ASN A 395 4.29 12.99 14.64
C ASN A 395 3.95 12.42 13.26
N ALA A 396 2.70 11.99 13.13
CA ALA A 396 2.08 11.39 11.97
C ALA A 396 1.12 12.35 11.23
N ASP A 397 1.17 13.67 11.44
CA ASP A 397 0.33 14.63 10.70
C ASP A 397 0.51 14.50 9.18
N ASP A 398 -0.53 14.80 8.40
CA ASP A 398 -0.49 14.68 6.93
C ASP A 398 0.73 15.40 6.29
N PRO A 399 1.23 14.92 5.13
CA PRO A 399 2.31 15.58 4.40
C PRO A 399 1.98 17.05 4.09
N GLY A 400 2.83 17.98 4.53
CA GLY A 400 2.63 19.42 4.29
C GLY A 400 1.89 20.19 5.38
N MET A 401 1.63 19.56 6.53
CA MET A 401 1.06 20.19 7.73
C MET A 401 2.04 21.01 8.57
N GLY A 402 3.33 21.01 8.22
CA GLY A 402 4.38 21.77 8.92
C GLY A 402 5.09 21.01 10.05
N LYS A 403 5.20 19.68 9.96
CA LYS A 403 5.89 18.82 10.96
C LYS A 403 7.29 19.32 11.35
N SER A 404 8.12 19.66 10.36
CA SER A 404 9.47 20.19 10.60
C SER A 404 9.45 21.51 11.37
N ALA A 405 8.50 22.41 11.06
CA ALA A 405 8.33 23.67 11.77
C ALA A 405 7.88 23.44 13.23
N SER A 406 6.94 22.53 13.46
CA SER A 406 6.53 22.13 14.82
C SER A 406 7.70 21.53 15.62
N PHE A 407 8.53 20.68 14.99
CA PHE A 407 9.70 20.10 15.66
C PHE A 407 10.71 21.18 16.05
N LEU A 408 11.03 22.11 15.15
CA LEU A 408 11.97 23.21 15.45
C LEU A 408 11.45 24.13 16.56
N ALA A 409 10.13 24.33 16.64
CA ALA A 409 9.53 25.08 17.74
C ALA A 409 9.60 24.32 19.08
N ALA A 410 9.41 22.99 19.05
CA ALA A 410 9.62 22.13 20.22
C ALA A 410 11.07 22.17 20.72
N VAL A 411 12.04 22.17 19.80
CA VAL A 411 13.47 22.33 20.12
C VAL A 411 13.73 23.69 20.77
N ALA A 412 13.15 24.77 20.23
CA ALA A 412 13.28 26.10 20.79
C ALA A 412 12.73 26.20 22.23
N ALA A 413 11.57 25.59 22.48
CA ALA A 413 10.93 25.58 23.79
C ALA A 413 11.64 24.69 24.83
N SER A 414 12.21 23.56 24.40
CA SER A 414 12.81 22.58 25.32
C SER A 414 14.23 22.92 25.79
N GLY A 415 14.93 23.82 25.10
CA GLY A 415 16.27 24.26 25.48
C GLY A 415 17.38 23.20 25.28
N ILE A 416 17.09 22.11 24.55
CA ILE A 416 18.08 21.09 24.19
C ILE A 416 19.13 21.64 23.20
N ARG A 417 20.29 20.98 23.09
CA ARG A 417 21.43 21.53 22.33
C ARG A 417 21.98 20.61 21.26
N ASN A 418 21.99 19.30 21.47
CA ASN A 418 22.61 18.33 20.58
C ASN A 418 21.53 17.46 19.94
N ILE A 419 21.17 17.80 18.69
CA ILE A 419 20.08 17.13 17.98
C ILE A 419 20.65 16.43 16.75
N VAL A 420 20.45 15.11 16.67
CA VAL A 420 20.79 14.34 15.47
C VAL A 420 19.51 14.18 14.65
N ILE A 421 19.53 14.66 13.40
CA ILE A 421 18.44 14.48 12.43
C ILE A 421 18.90 13.46 11.40
N VAL A 422 18.09 12.44 11.16
CA VAL A 422 18.26 11.52 10.02
C VAL A 422 17.08 11.72 9.08
N ALA A 423 17.35 12.04 7.82
CA ALA A 423 16.32 12.28 6.80
C ALA A 423 16.73 11.69 5.44
N PRO A 424 15.81 11.53 4.47
CA PRO A 424 16.21 11.21 3.09
C PRO A 424 17.20 12.26 2.55
N LYS A 425 18.15 11.85 1.71
CA LYS A 425 19.27 12.71 1.27
C LYS A 425 18.83 14.09 0.79
N THR A 426 17.85 14.16 -0.10
CA THR A 426 17.32 15.43 -0.62
C THR A 426 16.69 16.30 0.48
N VAL A 427 15.98 15.69 1.44
CA VAL A 427 15.37 16.40 2.58
C VAL A 427 16.45 16.94 3.52
N ALA A 428 17.48 16.13 3.82
CA ALA A 428 18.63 16.54 4.61
C ALA A 428 19.35 17.75 3.99
N ASP A 429 19.58 17.71 2.68
CA ASP A 429 20.38 18.71 1.96
C ASP A 429 19.60 19.99 1.64
N ASP A 430 18.31 19.88 1.33
CA ASP A 430 17.49 21.00 0.87
C ASP A 430 16.61 21.56 1.99
N THR A 431 15.78 20.70 2.58
CA THR A 431 14.77 21.10 3.58
C THR A 431 15.43 21.49 4.90
N TRP A 432 16.35 20.69 5.42
CA TRP A 432 16.98 20.96 6.73
C TRP A 432 18.18 21.91 6.61
N CYS A 433 19.14 21.62 5.73
CA CYS A 433 20.43 22.35 5.65
C CYS A 433 20.50 23.49 4.62
N GLY A 434 19.54 23.57 3.70
CA GLY A 434 19.61 24.45 2.54
C GLY A 434 19.69 25.96 2.90
N PRO A 435 20.05 26.83 1.93
CA PRO A 435 20.12 28.28 2.17
C PRO A 435 18.79 28.90 2.63
N ARG A 436 17.66 28.32 2.19
CA ARG A 436 16.29 28.63 2.64
C ARG A 436 15.68 27.48 3.46
N GLY A 437 16.53 26.64 4.05
CA GLY A 437 16.11 25.48 4.83
C GLY A 437 15.41 25.89 6.13
N GLU A 438 14.64 24.98 6.70
CA GLU A 438 13.81 25.19 7.89
C GLU A 438 14.65 25.61 9.10
N ILE A 439 15.83 24.99 9.32
CA ILE A 439 16.69 25.31 10.47
C ILE A 439 17.16 26.77 10.39
N LYS A 440 17.72 27.19 9.25
CA LYS A 440 18.20 28.58 9.09
C LYS A 440 17.07 29.60 9.15
N THR A 441 15.89 29.24 8.65
CA THR A 441 14.74 30.14 8.58
C THR A 441 14.07 30.33 9.94
N ARG A 442 14.01 29.28 10.76
CA ARG A 442 13.30 29.29 12.05
C ARG A 442 14.23 29.48 13.25
N LEU A 443 15.48 29.04 13.15
CA LEU A 443 16.49 29.08 14.20
C LEU A 443 17.83 29.59 13.63
N PRO A 444 17.92 30.85 13.18
CA PRO A 444 19.12 31.40 12.56
C PRO A 444 20.37 31.36 13.45
N GLN A 445 20.19 31.28 14.77
CA GLN A 445 21.24 31.14 15.77
C GLN A 445 21.82 29.72 15.89
N ALA A 446 21.14 28.70 15.34
CA ALA A 446 21.56 27.31 15.45
C ALA A 446 22.71 26.99 14.50
N ARG A 447 23.65 26.15 14.95
CA ARG A 447 24.70 25.60 14.09
C ARG A 447 24.20 24.36 13.36
N ILE A 448 24.64 24.17 12.12
CA ILE A 448 24.31 22.99 11.30
C ILE A 448 25.60 22.27 10.94
N THR A 449 25.68 21.00 11.30
CA THR A 449 26.78 20.09 10.95
C THR A 449 26.22 18.99 10.05
N ARG A 450 26.61 18.99 8.77
CA ARG A 450 26.12 18.02 7.78
C ARG A 450 27.12 16.87 7.61
N GLY A 451 26.63 15.64 7.74
CA GLY A 451 27.34 14.40 7.43
C GLY A 451 27.96 13.70 8.63
N LEU A 452 28.12 12.38 8.52
CA LEU A 452 28.48 11.50 9.66
C LEU A 452 29.88 11.77 10.23
N GLU A 453 30.90 11.88 9.39
CA GLU A 453 32.28 12.13 9.84
C GLU A 453 32.44 13.47 10.56
N ARG A 454 31.78 14.52 10.04
CA ARG A 454 31.79 15.84 10.68
C ARG A 454 31.03 15.82 12.00
N THR A 455 29.94 15.06 12.06
CA THR A 455 29.18 14.85 13.30
C THR A 455 30.04 14.16 14.37
N LEU A 456 30.81 13.13 13.98
CA LEU A 456 31.80 12.49 14.85
C LEU A 456 32.94 13.41 15.29
N ALA A 457 33.29 14.45 14.54
CA ALA A 457 34.29 15.41 15.00
C ALA A 457 33.71 16.43 16.00
N ASP A 458 32.41 16.72 15.89
CA ASP A 458 31.80 17.93 16.44
C ASP A 458 30.79 17.68 17.57
N LEU A 459 30.39 16.44 17.82
CA LEU A 459 29.49 16.04 18.91
C LEU A 459 30.26 15.65 20.19
N PRO A 460 29.92 16.19 21.38
CA PRO A 460 28.86 17.15 21.67
C PRO A 460 29.29 18.62 21.50
N ALA A 461 28.36 19.47 21.09
CA ALA A 461 28.53 20.91 21.02
C ALA A 461 28.07 21.62 22.30
N SER A 462 28.69 22.78 22.57
CA SER A 462 28.30 23.68 23.66
C SER A 462 27.13 24.62 23.31
N ARG A 463 26.85 24.81 22.02
CA ARG A 463 25.74 25.62 21.47
C ARG A 463 24.75 24.71 20.75
N LEU A 464 23.51 25.20 20.59
CA LEU A 464 22.47 24.54 19.81
C LEU A 464 23.01 24.15 18.41
N THR A 465 23.15 22.85 18.18
CA THR A 465 23.71 22.27 16.96
C THR A 465 22.82 21.14 16.47
N PHE A 466 22.46 21.22 15.18
CA PHE A 466 21.78 20.17 14.44
C PHE A 466 22.80 19.38 13.62
N TYR A 467 22.92 18.10 13.90
CA TYR A 467 23.74 17.14 13.17
C TYR A 467 22.85 16.42 12.17
N VAL A 468 22.97 16.77 10.88
CA VAL A 468 22.05 16.27 9.85
C VAL A 468 22.72 15.17 9.04
N LEU A 469 22.11 13.99 9.08
CA LEU A 469 22.54 12.77 8.42
C LEU A 469 21.51 12.34 7.38
N HIS A 470 21.93 11.53 6.41
CA HIS A 470 21.03 10.78 5.55
C HIS A 470 21.10 9.28 5.80
N TYR A 471 20.02 8.57 5.49
CA TYR A 471 19.86 7.14 5.83
C TYR A 471 20.97 6.23 5.29
N GLU A 472 21.56 6.54 4.13
CA GLU A 472 22.64 5.75 3.56
C GLU A 472 23.98 5.93 4.29
N GLU A 473 24.20 7.05 5.01
CA GLU A 473 25.41 7.22 5.84
C GLU A 473 25.42 6.22 7.01
N LEU A 474 24.25 5.74 7.41
CA LEU A 474 24.11 4.76 8.49
C LEU A 474 24.59 3.36 8.10
N LEU A 475 24.93 3.12 6.83
CA LEU A 475 25.54 1.88 6.37
C LEU A 475 27.02 1.77 6.76
N ASN A 476 27.64 2.87 7.23
CA ASN A 476 28.99 2.83 7.80
C ASN A 476 28.91 2.43 9.28
N GLU A 477 28.95 1.12 9.53
CA GLU A 477 28.74 0.52 10.86
C GLU A 477 29.75 1.02 11.90
N ASP A 478 31.03 1.16 11.54
CA ASP A 478 32.08 1.62 12.46
C ASP A 478 31.85 3.08 12.90
N ALA A 479 31.51 3.95 11.95
CA ALA A 479 31.23 5.35 12.24
C ALA A 479 29.94 5.51 13.05
N VAL A 480 28.92 4.70 12.78
CA VAL A 480 27.68 4.66 13.58
C VAL A 480 27.96 4.17 14.99
N ALA A 481 28.75 3.11 15.17
CA ALA A 481 29.13 2.62 16.50
C ALA A 481 29.88 3.70 17.28
N ALA A 482 30.85 4.37 16.66
CA ALA A 482 31.58 5.47 17.28
C ALA A 482 30.66 6.67 17.65
N LEU A 483 29.60 6.90 16.87
CA LEU A 483 28.62 7.95 17.16
C LEU A 483 27.70 7.53 18.30
N ALA A 484 27.32 6.25 18.37
CA ALA A 484 26.48 5.70 19.43
C ALA A 484 27.17 5.75 20.81
N GLU A 485 28.50 5.77 20.87
CA GLU A 485 29.21 5.98 22.14
C GLU A 485 29.09 7.42 22.69
N ARG A 486 28.46 8.34 21.94
CA ARG A 486 28.32 9.75 22.33
C ARG A 486 26.87 10.08 22.66
N PRO A 487 26.56 10.52 23.88
CA PRO A 487 25.19 10.89 24.23
C PRO A 487 24.79 12.21 23.56
N PHE A 488 23.53 12.29 23.15
CA PHE A 488 22.92 13.50 22.60
C PHE A 488 21.45 13.63 23.02
N ASP A 489 20.89 14.83 22.91
CA ASP A 489 19.61 15.16 23.54
C ASP A 489 18.42 14.57 22.78
N CYS A 490 18.45 14.60 21.44
CA CYS A 490 17.33 14.16 20.63
C CYS A 490 17.77 13.48 19.33
N LEU A 491 17.18 12.32 19.05
CA LEU A 491 17.19 11.70 17.72
C LEU A 491 15.88 12.05 17.01
N CYS A 492 15.97 12.85 15.95
CA CYS A 492 14.84 13.12 15.06
C CYS A 492 14.97 12.26 13.80
N LEU A 493 13.97 11.42 13.54
CA LEU A 493 13.91 10.56 12.36
C LEU A 493 12.83 11.12 11.43
N ASP A 494 13.24 11.83 10.39
CA ASP A 494 12.35 12.39 9.39
C ASP A 494 12.09 11.39 8.26
N GLU A 495 10.84 11.26 7.87
CA GLU A 495 10.33 10.13 7.07
C GLU A 495 10.72 8.77 7.67
N ILE A 496 10.47 8.59 8.97
CA ILE A 496 10.80 7.37 9.72
C ILE A 496 10.23 6.07 9.10
N HIS A 497 9.23 6.15 8.21
CA HIS A 497 8.72 5.00 7.47
C HIS A 497 9.80 4.30 6.60
N PHE A 498 10.95 4.92 6.32
CA PHE A 498 12.07 4.27 5.63
C PHE A 498 12.71 3.11 6.42
N ILE A 499 12.44 3.00 7.72
CA ILE A 499 13.02 1.98 8.61
C ILE A 499 12.00 0.98 9.15
N LYS A 500 10.75 1.06 8.67
CA LYS A 500 9.69 0.13 9.03
C LYS A 500 10.07 -1.32 8.70
N GLN A 501 9.50 -2.25 9.45
CA GLN A 501 9.65 -3.68 9.23
C GLN A 501 8.28 -4.34 9.08
N ARG A 502 8.24 -5.34 8.20
CA ARG A 502 7.09 -6.19 7.98
C ARG A 502 7.18 -7.48 8.78
N ALA A 503 6.05 -8.11 9.06
CA ALA A 503 5.98 -9.39 9.73
C ALA A 503 6.79 -10.44 8.94
N GLY A 504 7.70 -11.15 9.64
CA GLY A 504 8.57 -12.15 9.03
C GLY A 504 9.71 -11.61 8.16
N GLN A 505 9.91 -10.28 8.10
CA GLN A 505 11.05 -9.68 7.40
C GLN A 505 12.27 -9.62 8.32
N ASP A 506 13.45 -9.97 7.80
CA ASP A 506 14.73 -9.81 8.49
C ASP A 506 15.04 -8.34 8.81
N LEU A 507 15.78 -8.13 9.91
CA LEU A 507 16.22 -6.79 10.32
C LEU A 507 17.15 -6.18 9.26
N THR A 508 16.84 -4.97 8.80
CA THR A 508 17.68 -4.26 7.84
C THR A 508 18.89 -3.60 8.53
N ARG A 509 20.04 -3.52 7.84
CA ARG A 509 21.25 -2.85 8.37
C ARG A 509 21.00 -1.41 8.82
N ARG A 510 20.16 -0.67 8.08
CA ARG A 510 19.78 0.71 8.44
C ARG A 510 19.02 0.77 9.77
N ARG A 511 18.09 -0.17 9.98
CA ARG A 511 17.32 -0.26 11.22
C ARG A 511 18.22 -0.62 12.39
N GLU A 512 19.12 -1.59 12.22
CA GLU A 512 20.11 -1.96 13.24
C GLU A 512 21.01 -0.77 13.63
N ALA A 513 21.50 -0.01 12.65
CA ALA A 513 22.29 1.19 12.88
C ALA A 513 21.51 2.27 13.66
N LEU A 514 20.23 2.48 13.34
CA LEU A 514 19.38 3.43 14.06
C LEU A 514 19.05 2.99 15.47
N GLU A 515 18.86 1.69 15.71
CA GLU A 515 18.62 1.17 17.05
C GLU A 515 19.84 1.41 17.96
N LYS A 516 21.05 1.30 17.42
CA LYS A 516 22.30 1.72 18.10
C LYS A 516 22.27 3.22 18.44
N LEU A 517 21.99 4.09 17.48
CA LEU A 517 21.93 5.55 17.73
C LEU A 517 20.80 5.93 18.70
N ARG A 518 19.66 5.27 18.61
CA ARG A 518 18.51 5.50 19.49
C ARG A 518 18.85 5.17 20.94
N ALA A 519 19.68 4.15 21.17
CA ALA A 519 20.18 3.79 22.48
C ALA A 519 21.11 4.84 23.11
N SER A 520 21.55 5.85 22.36
CA SER A 520 22.41 6.94 22.82
C SER A 520 21.66 8.26 23.01
N ALA A 521 20.46 8.35 22.44
CA ALA A 521 19.60 9.53 22.50
C ALA A 521 18.78 9.57 23.80
N ARG A 522 18.70 10.76 24.43
CA ARG A 522 17.82 10.98 25.59
C ARG A 522 16.34 10.89 25.22
N ALA A 523 15.95 11.52 24.11
CA ALA A 523 14.61 11.47 23.56
C ALA A 523 14.62 11.15 22.06
N ALA A 524 13.49 10.69 21.52
CA ALA A 524 13.36 10.43 20.08
C ALA A 524 12.03 10.95 19.51
N ILE A 525 12.12 11.63 18.37
CA ILE A 525 10.96 12.14 17.64
C ILE A 525 10.95 11.52 16.25
N GLY A 526 9.92 10.73 15.94
CA GLY A 526 9.65 10.29 14.58
C GLY A 526 8.77 11.30 13.85
N LEU A 527 9.10 11.65 12.61
CA LEU A 527 8.25 12.44 11.73
C LEU A 527 7.91 11.58 10.51
N THR A 528 6.63 11.47 10.17
CA THR A 528 6.18 10.80 8.94
C THR A 528 4.81 11.31 8.55
N GLY A 529 4.51 11.40 7.25
CA GLY A 529 3.11 11.60 6.82
C GLY A 529 2.31 10.29 6.77
N THR A 530 3.00 9.16 6.79
CA THR A 530 2.47 7.86 6.36
C THR A 530 3.05 6.74 7.25
N PRO A 531 2.63 6.63 8.53
CA PRO A 531 3.20 5.64 9.44
C PRO A 531 2.79 4.20 9.13
N LEU A 532 1.74 4.00 8.32
CA LEU A 532 1.33 2.72 7.75
C LEU A 532 1.34 2.85 6.23
N VAL A 533 2.04 1.95 5.57
CA VAL A 533 2.17 1.94 4.11
C VAL A 533 1.64 0.63 3.51
N ASN A 534 1.80 -0.50 4.19
CA ASN A 534 1.37 -1.81 3.67
C ASN A 534 0.66 -2.71 4.68
N GLU A 535 1.00 -2.67 5.97
CA GLU A 535 0.46 -3.60 6.95
C GLU A 535 0.54 -3.08 8.39
N LEU A 536 -0.24 -3.73 9.26
CA LEU A 536 -0.40 -3.39 10.67
C LEU A 536 0.89 -3.51 11.50
N ALA A 537 1.84 -4.35 11.07
CA ALA A 537 3.13 -4.50 11.76
C ALA A 537 4.04 -3.27 11.59
N GLU A 538 3.90 -2.50 10.50
CA GLU A 538 4.75 -1.35 10.22
C GLU A 538 4.67 -0.26 11.32
N PRO A 539 3.49 0.26 11.72
CA PRO A 539 3.42 1.27 12.78
C PRO A 539 3.94 0.76 14.13
N MET A 540 3.68 -0.51 14.47
CA MET A 540 4.20 -1.13 15.70
C MET A 540 5.72 -1.24 15.66
N SER A 541 6.29 -1.62 14.51
CA SER A 541 7.73 -1.64 14.28
C SER A 541 8.36 -0.25 14.48
N LEU A 542 7.71 0.83 14.03
CA LEU A 542 8.20 2.19 14.24
C LEU A 542 8.21 2.56 15.73
N LEU A 543 7.12 2.28 16.45
CA LEU A 543 7.06 2.51 17.89
C LEU A 543 8.06 1.64 18.65
N GLN A 544 8.28 0.41 18.21
CA GLN A 544 9.27 -0.50 18.79
C GLN A 544 10.68 0.09 18.67
N THR A 545 11.05 0.64 17.51
CA THR A 545 12.34 1.33 17.37
C THR A 545 12.42 2.59 18.23
N LEU A 546 11.39 3.44 18.22
CA LEU A 546 11.38 4.68 19.02
C LEU A 546 11.39 4.43 20.54
N SER A 547 10.79 3.33 20.99
CA SER A 547 10.72 2.93 22.39
C SER A 547 11.91 2.09 22.88
N GLN A 548 12.81 1.70 21.97
CA GLN A 548 13.90 0.74 22.23
C GLN A 548 13.39 -0.64 22.64
N HIS A 549 12.57 -1.24 21.78
CA HIS A 549 12.09 -2.61 21.92
C HIS A 549 11.19 -2.82 23.13
N ALA A 550 10.39 -1.82 23.51
CA ALA A 550 9.44 -2.02 24.59
C ALA A 550 8.43 -3.13 24.18
N PRO A 551 8.22 -4.17 25.03
CA PRO A 551 7.48 -5.38 24.65
C PRO A 551 6.06 -5.13 24.17
N GLN A 552 5.41 -4.07 24.65
CA GLN A 552 4.07 -3.67 24.25
C GLN A 552 3.97 -3.27 22.76
N PHE A 553 5.10 -2.95 22.10
CA PHE A 553 5.16 -2.64 20.67
C PHE A 553 5.71 -3.79 19.83
N ASP A 554 5.84 -4.99 20.40
CA ASP A 554 6.30 -6.15 19.65
C ASP A 554 5.33 -6.47 18.51
N HIS A 555 5.76 -6.18 17.28
CA HIS A 555 4.99 -6.37 16.07
C HIS A 555 4.85 -7.85 15.68
N SER A 556 5.68 -8.74 16.25
CA SER A 556 5.63 -10.19 15.96
C SER A 556 4.38 -10.87 16.53
N ARG A 557 3.71 -10.24 17.51
CA ARG A 557 2.48 -10.75 18.13
C ARG A 557 1.24 -10.66 17.22
N LEU A 558 1.31 -9.89 16.14
CA LEU A 558 0.16 -9.66 15.25
C LEU A 558 -0.06 -10.87 14.36
N SER A 559 -1.25 -11.46 14.43
CA SER A 559 -1.59 -12.72 13.75
C SER A 559 -2.59 -12.50 12.60
N SER A 560 -2.07 -12.00 11.48
CA SER A 560 -2.80 -11.90 10.19
C SER A 560 -4.11 -11.08 10.21
N ARG A 561 -4.01 -9.76 10.43
CA ARG A 561 -5.05 -8.75 10.11
C ARG A 561 -6.43 -9.04 10.71
N ARG A 562 -6.50 -9.59 11.93
CA ARG A 562 -7.78 -9.78 12.63
C ARG A 562 -8.24 -8.47 13.27
N LEU A 563 -9.53 -8.34 13.56
CA LEU A 563 -10.12 -7.19 14.28
C LEU A 563 -9.36 -6.85 15.58
N ARG A 564 -8.84 -7.88 16.25
CA ARG A 564 -7.99 -7.75 17.44
C ARG A 564 -6.66 -7.04 17.16
N ASP A 565 -5.98 -7.40 16.06
CA ASP A 565 -4.70 -6.79 15.67
C ASP A 565 -4.87 -5.28 15.38
N ILE A 566 -5.99 -4.86 14.80
CA ILE A 566 -6.29 -3.45 14.53
C ILE A 566 -6.46 -2.68 15.84
N ALA A 567 -7.20 -3.22 16.80
CA ALA A 567 -7.34 -2.63 18.12
C ALA A 567 -6.01 -2.56 18.87
N ASP A 568 -5.20 -3.63 18.80
CA ASP A 568 -3.86 -3.68 19.38
C ASP A 568 -2.94 -2.59 18.83
N VAL A 569 -2.96 -2.36 17.52
CA VAL A 569 -2.19 -1.30 16.87
C VAL A 569 -2.72 0.07 17.28
N PHE A 570 -4.04 0.28 17.16
CA PHE A 570 -4.64 1.59 17.42
C PHE A 570 -4.41 2.02 18.87
N GLU A 571 -4.67 1.14 19.84
CA GLU A 571 -4.45 1.38 21.27
C GLU A 571 -2.98 1.70 21.59
N ALA A 572 -2.04 0.98 20.97
CA ALA A 572 -0.61 1.24 21.14
C ALA A 572 -0.17 2.60 20.55
N LEU A 573 -0.83 3.08 19.50
CA LEU A 573 -0.53 4.37 18.88
C LEU A 573 -1.05 5.56 19.68
N LEU A 574 -2.21 5.44 20.34
CA LEU A 574 -2.89 6.58 21.00
C LEU A 574 -1.99 7.45 21.89
N PRO A 575 -1.21 6.91 22.84
CA PRO A 575 -0.40 7.74 23.74
C PRO A 575 0.89 8.29 23.11
N HIS A 576 1.30 7.77 21.95
CA HIS A 576 2.63 8.03 21.38
C HIS A 576 2.60 8.70 20.01
N VAL A 577 1.41 8.93 19.44
CA VAL A 577 1.26 9.47 18.08
C VAL A 577 0.43 10.74 18.08
N VAL A 578 0.96 11.78 17.43
CA VAL A 578 0.19 12.96 17.05
C VAL A 578 -0.26 12.80 15.62
N ARG A 579 -1.58 12.83 15.35
CA ARG A 579 -2.14 12.56 14.03
C ARG A 579 -3.32 13.48 13.71
N ARG A 580 -3.17 14.36 12.70
CA ARG A 580 -4.25 15.18 12.13
C ARG A 580 -4.26 15.17 10.60
N ARG A 581 -5.46 15.25 10.02
CA ARG A 581 -5.63 15.36 8.56
C ARG A 581 -5.71 16.81 8.08
N LYS A 582 -5.27 17.07 6.85
CA LYS A 582 -5.42 18.39 6.20
C LYS A 582 -6.87 18.86 6.18
N ARG A 583 -7.79 17.97 5.78
CA ARG A 583 -9.23 18.27 5.70
C ARG A 583 -9.87 18.64 7.04
N GLU A 584 -9.24 18.27 8.15
CA GLU A 584 -9.77 18.49 9.50
C GLU A 584 -9.32 19.83 10.09
N VAL A 585 -8.12 20.32 9.73
CA VAL A 585 -7.54 21.53 10.37
C VAL A 585 -7.19 22.65 9.39
N LEU A 586 -7.04 22.36 8.10
CA LEU A 586 -6.83 23.36 7.06
C LEU A 586 -8.14 23.62 6.31
N LEU A 587 -9.19 24.07 7.01
CA LEU A 587 -10.51 24.34 6.39
C LEU A 587 -10.47 25.38 5.26
N HIS A 588 -9.45 26.24 5.27
CA HIS A 588 -9.19 27.22 4.21
C HIS A 588 -8.48 26.65 2.98
N LEU A 589 -7.93 25.43 3.07
CA LEU A 589 -7.28 24.77 1.95
C LEU A 589 -8.36 24.28 0.99
N PRO A 590 -8.33 24.68 -0.29
CA PRO A 590 -9.30 24.20 -1.27
C PRO A 590 -9.29 22.66 -1.37
N GLY A 591 -10.42 22.11 -1.82
CA GLY A 591 -10.58 20.67 -2.03
C GLY A 591 -9.54 20.07 -2.99
N CYS A 592 -9.40 18.75 -2.92
CA CYS A 592 -8.65 17.94 -3.88
C CYS A 592 -9.64 16.99 -4.55
N GLU A 593 -9.88 17.19 -5.84
CA GLU A 593 -10.78 16.39 -6.65
C GLU A 593 -9.96 15.33 -7.39
N VAL A 594 -10.06 14.08 -6.95
CA VAL A 594 -9.46 12.93 -7.63
C VAL A 594 -10.53 12.28 -8.49
N ARG A 595 -10.28 12.19 -9.79
CA ARG A 595 -11.17 11.50 -10.74
C ARG A 595 -10.40 10.43 -11.49
N THR A 596 -11.05 9.29 -11.67
CA THR A 596 -10.59 8.24 -12.57
C THR A 596 -11.02 8.58 -13.99
N VAL A 597 -10.12 8.35 -14.95
CA VAL A 597 -10.37 8.61 -16.37
C VAL A 597 -10.03 7.33 -17.14
N ASP A 598 -11.03 6.79 -17.81
CA ASP A 598 -10.86 5.60 -18.62
C ASP A 598 -10.28 5.94 -19.99
N ILE A 599 -9.19 5.26 -20.31
CA ILE A 599 -8.44 5.36 -21.55
C ILE A 599 -8.57 4.03 -22.28
N PRO A 600 -9.42 3.94 -23.32
CA PRO A 600 -9.55 2.72 -24.10
C PRO A 600 -8.22 2.39 -24.76
N LEU A 601 -7.78 1.14 -24.62
CA LEU A 601 -6.60 0.64 -25.31
C LEU A 601 -6.85 0.65 -26.83
N PRO A 602 -5.94 1.24 -27.61
CA PRO A 602 -5.88 1.01 -29.05
C PRO A 602 -5.88 -0.50 -29.37
N LEU A 603 -6.49 -0.92 -30.48
CA LEU A 603 -6.65 -2.33 -30.84
C LEU A 603 -5.33 -3.11 -30.88
N ASP A 604 -4.25 -2.47 -31.31
CA ASP A 604 -2.91 -3.06 -31.37
C ASP A 604 -2.28 -3.24 -29.97
N LEU A 605 -2.56 -2.33 -29.05
CA LEU A 605 -2.14 -2.45 -27.65
C LEU A 605 -3.02 -3.46 -26.88
N ASP A 606 -4.31 -3.54 -27.18
CA ASP A 606 -5.20 -4.56 -26.59
C ASP A 606 -4.75 -5.98 -26.97
N ALA A 607 -4.37 -6.18 -28.25
CA ALA A 607 -3.82 -7.46 -28.73
C ALA A 607 -2.49 -7.83 -28.06
N GLN A 608 -1.57 -6.87 -27.89
CA GLN A 608 -0.30 -7.09 -27.18
C GLN A 608 -0.52 -7.42 -25.70
N MET A 609 -1.49 -6.77 -25.05
CA MET A 609 -1.85 -7.04 -23.66
C MET A 609 -2.35 -8.49 -23.49
N LEU A 610 -3.21 -8.96 -24.41
CA LEU A 610 -3.69 -10.34 -24.43
C LEU A 610 -2.54 -11.36 -24.60
N GLU A 611 -1.55 -11.04 -25.44
CA GLU A 611 -0.35 -11.87 -25.59
C GLU A 611 0.45 -11.97 -24.28
N ILE A 612 0.67 -10.83 -23.60
CA ILE A 612 1.39 -10.78 -22.32
C ILE A 612 0.64 -11.58 -21.23
N TYR A 613 -0.69 -11.59 -21.23
CA TYR A 613 -1.47 -12.45 -20.31
C TYR A 613 -1.26 -13.95 -20.53
N GLY A 614 -0.89 -14.34 -21.76
CA GLY A 614 -0.53 -15.72 -22.12
C GLY A 614 0.82 -16.20 -21.59
N TRP A 615 1.65 -15.31 -21.03
CA TRP A 615 3.01 -15.66 -20.59
C TRP A 615 3.02 -16.62 -19.38
N PRO A 616 4.03 -17.51 -19.29
CA PRO A 616 4.14 -18.48 -18.19
C PRO A 616 4.35 -17.78 -16.83
N ARG A 617 3.92 -18.45 -15.74
CA ARG A 617 4.00 -17.89 -14.37
C ARG A 617 5.40 -17.46 -13.95
N SER A 618 6.44 -18.11 -14.46
CA SER A 618 7.84 -17.74 -14.21
C SER A 618 8.19 -16.34 -14.70
N GLN A 619 7.40 -15.77 -15.63
CA GLN A 619 7.60 -14.44 -16.19
C GLN A 619 6.63 -13.39 -15.65
N ALA A 620 5.89 -13.66 -14.57
CA ALA A 620 4.86 -12.75 -14.06
C ALA A 620 5.38 -11.33 -13.72
N SER A 621 6.58 -11.22 -13.15
CA SER A 621 7.21 -9.91 -12.86
C SER A 621 7.54 -9.14 -14.14
N HIS A 622 7.98 -9.83 -15.18
CA HIS A 622 8.27 -9.22 -16.49
C HIS A 622 6.98 -8.80 -17.20
N ALA A 623 5.94 -9.64 -17.18
CA ALA A 623 4.62 -9.31 -17.71
C ALA A 623 4.05 -8.03 -17.08
N LEU A 624 4.16 -7.85 -15.76
CA LEU A 624 3.70 -6.63 -15.08
C LEU A 624 4.42 -5.37 -15.57
N VAL A 625 5.72 -5.46 -15.86
CA VAL A 625 6.49 -4.33 -16.38
C VAL A 625 6.03 -3.97 -17.80
N GLU A 626 5.86 -4.96 -18.68
CA GLU A 626 5.41 -4.72 -20.05
C GLU A 626 3.97 -4.20 -20.11
N LEU A 627 3.06 -4.73 -19.29
CA LEU A 627 1.69 -4.22 -19.18
C LEU A 627 1.66 -2.75 -18.73
N ARG A 628 2.52 -2.35 -17.79
CA ARG A 628 2.63 -0.94 -17.36
C ARG A 628 3.17 -0.04 -18.46
N LYS A 629 4.15 -0.51 -19.26
CA LYS A 629 4.67 0.26 -20.41
C LYS A 629 3.60 0.48 -21.48
N LEU A 630 2.87 -0.57 -21.82
CA LEU A 630 1.76 -0.55 -22.78
C LEU A 630 0.65 0.40 -22.32
N ALA A 631 0.28 0.34 -21.04
CA ALA A 631 -0.68 1.28 -20.46
C ALA A 631 -0.18 2.74 -20.51
N ALA A 632 1.12 2.98 -20.28
CA ALA A 632 1.70 4.33 -20.38
C ALA A 632 1.67 4.87 -21.82
N GLU A 633 1.92 4.03 -22.83
CA GLU A 633 1.85 4.40 -24.24
C GLU A 633 0.41 4.78 -24.64
N ALA A 634 -0.59 4.00 -24.25
CA ALA A 634 -1.99 4.27 -24.53
C ALA A 634 -2.47 5.63 -23.96
N LYS A 635 -1.83 6.12 -22.90
CA LYS A 635 -2.19 7.37 -22.21
C LYS A 635 -1.61 8.62 -22.86
N LEU A 636 -0.58 8.51 -23.73
CA LEU A 636 0.10 9.65 -24.34
C LEU A 636 -0.85 10.65 -25.04
N PRO A 637 -1.85 10.22 -25.86
CA PRO A 637 -2.77 11.17 -26.50
C PRO A 637 -3.59 11.98 -25.50
N TYR A 638 -4.02 11.37 -24.39
CA TYR A 638 -4.74 12.07 -23.33
C TYR A 638 -3.85 13.08 -22.60
N LEU A 639 -2.59 12.71 -22.32
CA LEU A 639 -1.61 13.63 -21.71
C LEU A 639 -1.40 14.87 -22.58
N LEU A 640 -1.28 14.70 -23.90
CA LEU A 640 -1.16 15.82 -24.85
C LEU A 640 -2.41 16.70 -24.84
N GLN A 641 -3.60 16.11 -24.92
CA GLN A 641 -4.86 16.84 -24.90
C GLN A 641 -4.97 17.71 -23.63
N ARG A 642 -4.63 17.15 -22.47
CA ARG A 642 -4.64 17.89 -21.20
C ARG A 642 -3.54 18.94 -21.13
N ALA A 643 -2.33 18.65 -21.61
CA ALA A 643 -1.22 19.60 -21.67
C ALA A 643 -1.54 20.83 -22.54
N GLN A 644 -2.26 20.64 -23.65
CA GLN A 644 -2.72 21.74 -24.50
C GLN A 644 -3.75 22.63 -23.80
N ALA A 645 -4.70 22.02 -23.08
CA ALA A 645 -5.81 22.72 -22.43
C ALA A 645 -5.43 23.38 -21.08
N ALA A 646 -4.55 22.76 -20.31
CA ALA A 646 -4.19 23.20 -18.97
C ALA A 646 -3.25 24.41 -19.01
N ARG A 647 -3.46 25.40 -18.13
CA ARG A 647 -2.55 26.55 -18.02
C ARG A 647 -1.20 26.12 -17.45
N LYS A 648 -1.23 25.37 -16.34
CA LYS A 648 -0.09 24.76 -15.67
C LYS A 648 -0.46 23.33 -15.30
N LEU A 649 0.33 22.34 -15.73
CA LEU A 649 0.06 20.92 -15.53
C LEU A 649 1.27 20.20 -14.95
N LEU A 650 1.05 19.43 -13.88
CA LEU A 650 2.03 18.51 -13.34
C LEU A 650 1.72 17.09 -13.83
N ILE A 651 2.66 16.44 -14.49
CA ILE A 651 2.55 15.03 -14.90
C ILE A 651 3.56 14.22 -14.11
N LEU A 652 3.05 13.28 -13.31
CA LEU A 652 3.85 12.37 -12.49
C LEU A 652 3.78 10.96 -13.06
N THR A 653 4.94 10.31 -13.13
CA THR A 653 5.06 8.87 -13.40
C THR A 653 5.74 8.17 -12.23
N TYR A 654 5.35 6.93 -11.94
CA TYR A 654 6.00 6.07 -10.97
C TYR A 654 7.01 5.12 -11.63
N LEU A 655 7.01 5.01 -12.95
CA LEU A 655 8.03 4.28 -13.71
C LEU A 655 9.39 5.00 -13.70
N THR A 656 10.33 4.49 -14.49
CA THR A 656 11.70 4.98 -14.56
C THR A 656 11.78 6.38 -15.18
N ASP A 657 12.93 7.04 -14.96
CA ASP A 657 13.23 8.32 -15.59
C ASP A 657 13.12 8.24 -17.12
N ASP A 658 13.49 7.12 -17.75
CA ASP A 658 13.32 6.88 -19.19
C ASP A 658 11.87 7.03 -19.67
N VAL A 659 10.90 6.61 -18.85
CA VAL A 659 9.48 6.76 -19.19
C VAL A 659 9.06 8.23 -19.06
N SER A 660 9.51 8.90 -18.00
CA SER A 660 9.26 10.34 -17.84
C SER A 660 9.87 11.17 -18.97
N GLU A 661 11.04 10.77 -19.47
CA GLU A 661 11.73 11.39 -20.59
C GLU A 661 10.97 11.17 -21.90
N LYS A 662 10.47 9.95 -22.16
CA LYS A 662 9.62 9.66 -23.31
C LYS A 662 8.33 10.48 -23.31
N ILE A 663 7.68 10.62 -22.15
CA ILE A 663 6.48 11.47 -22.01
C ILE A 663 6.85 12.93 -22.31
N ALA A 664 7.95 13.43 -21.74
CA ALA A 664 8.40 14.80 -21.96
C ALA A 664 8.74 15.06 -23.43
N ALA A 665 9.50 14.16 -24.07
CA ALA A 665 9.88 14.24 -25.48
C ALA A 665 8.65 14.23 -26.38
N TYR A 666 7.70 13.30 -26.15
CA TYR A 666 6.44 13.27 -26.88
C TYR A 666 5.67 14.59 -26.77
N LEU A 667 5.59 15.18 -25.58
CA LEU A 667 4.90 16.47 -25.40
C LEU A 667 5.66 17.64 -26.03
N GLU A 668 6.99 17.63 -25.98
CA GLU A 668 7.86 18.68 -26.54
C GLU A 668 7.74 18.76 -28.07
N GLU A 669 7.49 17.64 -28.76
CA GLU A 669 7.20 17.60 -30.20
C GLU A 669 6.00 18.47 -30.60
N PHE A 670 4.98 18.56 -29.72
CA PHE A 670 3.76 19.33 -29.98
C PHE A 670 3.72 20.68 -29.25
N LEU A 671 4.48 20.84 -28.17
CA LEU A 671 4.48 22.02 -27.30
C LEU A 671 5.92 22.53 -27.05
N PRO A 672 6.67 22.91 -28.10
CA PRO A 672 8.08 23.25 -27.98
C PRO A 672 8.31 24.45 -27.05
N GLY A 673 9.31 24.33 -26.17
CA GLY A 673 9.70 25.34 -25.19
C GLY A 673 8.74 25.52 -24.01
N GLN A 674 7.69 24.69 -23.92
CA GLN A 674 6.67 24.78 -22.86
C GLN A 674 6.79 23.65 -21.83
N ILE A 675 7.63 22.64 -22.06
CA ILE A 675 7.80 21.49 -21.17
C ILE A 675 9.08 21.64 -20.34
N ALA A 676 8.96 21.44 -19.03
CA ALA A 676 10.08 21.22 -18.13
C ALA A 676 10.11 19.74 -17.73
N HIS A 677 11.28 19.13 -17.72
CA HIS A 677 11.47 17.73 -17.34
C HIS A 677 12.51 17.61 -16.22
N ILE A 678 12.22 16.81 -15.19
CA ILE A 678 13.15 16.54 -14.09
C ILE A 678 13.38 15.05 -13.93
N ASN A 679 14.63 14.62 -14.15
CA ASN A 679 15.11 13.27 -13.87
C ASN A 679 16.18 13.25 -12.75
N GLY A 680 16.65 12.05 -12.41
CA GLY A 680 17.66 11.80 -11.37
C GLY A 680 19.07 12.27 -11.73
N LEU A 681 19.35 12.59 -13.00
CA LEU A 681 20.67 13.00 -13.49
C LEU A 681 20.88 14.52 -13.47
N ILE A 682 19.80 15.30 -13.43
CA ILE A 682 19.86 16.77 -13.40
C ILE A 682 20.48 17.28 -12.09
N HIS A 683 21.51 18.12 -12.23
CA HIS A 683 22.18 18.76 -11.10
C HIS A 683 21.25 19.71 -10.33
N LYS A 684 21.47 19.84 -9.02
CA LYS A 684 20.61 20.59 -8.08
C LYS A 684 20.30 22.04 -8.52
N ASN A 685 21.28 22.77 -9.04
CA ASN A 685 21.08 24.17 -9.46
C ASN A 685 20.18 24.29 -10.71
N GLU A 686 20.36 23.36 -11.65
CA GLU A 686 19.54 23.28 -12.86
C GLU A 686 18.11 22.85 -12.52
N ARG A 687 17.96 21.87 -11.61
CA ARG A 687 16.66 21.48 -11.06
C ARG A 687 15.91 22.67 -10.47
N GLN A 688 16.58 23.50 -9.67
CA GLN A 688 15.96 24.68 -9.08
C GLN A 688 15.48 25.67 -10.15
N THR A 689 16.27 25.85 -11.22
CA THR A 689 15.92 26.71 -12.36
C THR A 689 14.66 26.22 -13.08
N LEU A 690 14.54 24.92 -13.32
CA LEU A 690 13.36 24.31 -13.95
C LEU A 690 12.11 24.46 -13.09
N LEU A 691 12.25 24.26 -11.77
CA LEU A 691 11.15 24.45 -10.82
C LEU A 691 10.68 25.91 -10.76
N ASP A 692 11.62 26.86 -10.74
CA ASP A 692 11.28 28.28 -10.74
C ASP A 692 10.67 28.74 -12.07
N SER A 693 11.10 28.16 -13.20
CA SER A 693 10.44 28.33 -14.49
C SER A 693 8.99 27.83 -14.46
N PHE A 694 8.74 26.63 -13.92
CA PHE A 694 7.37 26.11 -13.82
C PHE A 694 6.47 26.97 -12.91
N ARG A 695 7.00 27.47 -11.78
CA ARG A 695 6.28 28.37 -10.85
C ARG A 695 5.96 29.74 -11.46
N SER A 696 6.80 30.22 -12.39
CA SER A 696 6.59 31.51 -13.06
C SER A 696 5.37 31.45 -14.00
N PRO A 697 4.46 32.45 -14.00
CA PRO A 697 3.34 32.50 -14.95
C PRO A 697 3.76 32.33 -16.41
N ASP A 698 4.90 32.92 -16.78
CA ASP A 698 5.41 32.99 -18.15
C ASP A 698 6.47 31.92 -18.47
N GLY A 699 6.80 31.04 -17.51
CA GLY A 699 7.71 29.92 -17.73
C GLY A 699 7.00 28.63 -18.12
N ALA A 700 7.68 27.49 -17.98
CA ALA A 700 7.21 26.18 -18.45
C ALA A 700 5.77 25.86 -18.03
N ARG A 701 4.91 25.48 -18.98
CA ARG A 701 3.50 25.16 -18.73
C ARG A 701 3.29 23.77 -18.16
N VAL A 702 4.11 22.81 -18.58
CA VAL A 702 4.01 21.42 -18.11
C VAL A 702 5.30 21.05 -17.41
N LEU A 703 5.19 20.40 -16.26
CA LEU A 703 6.31 19.78 -15.57
C LEU A 703 6.12 18.27 -15.56
N VAL A 704 7.09 17.54 -16.10
CA VAL A 704 7.10 16.07 -16.18
C VAL A 704 8.24 15.52 -15.34
N GLY A 705 7.99 14.44 -14.60
CA GLY A 705 9.04 13.69 -13.93
C GLY A 705 8.48 12.60 -13.04
N THR A 706 9.37 11.90 -12.33
CA THR A 706 8.95 10.80 -11.47
C THR A 706 8.47 11.30 -10.11
N ILE A 707 7.62 10.52 -9.43
CA ILE A 707 7.25 10.79 -8.03
C ILE A 707 8.51 10.85 -7.16
N GLY A 708 9.54 10.04 -7.44
CA GLY A 708 10.80 10.08 -6.70
C GLY A 708 11.64 11.34 -6.95
N THR A 709 11.72 11.85 -8.18
CA THR A 709 12.57 13.00 -8.52
C THR A 709 11.92 14.34 -8.22
N ILE A 710 10.62 14.46 -8.44
CA ILE A 710 9.82 15.67 -8.20
C ILE A 710 9.21 15.68 -6.78
N GLY A 711 8.87 14.51 -6.25
CA GLY A 711 8.06 14.33 -5.05
C GLY A 711 8.78 14.48 -3.71
N VAL A 712 9.98 15.05 -3.64
CA VAL A 712 10.67 15.25 -2.34
C VAL A 712 10.67 16.72 -1.94
N GLY A 713 10.05 17.03 -0.80
CA GLY A 713 10.20 18.29 -0.04
C GLY A 713 9.73 19.63 -0.65
N LEU A 714 9.51 19.73 -1.96
CA LEU A 714 9.32 21.03 -2.64
C LEU A 714 7.85 21.37 -2.93
N THR A 715 7.50 22.66 -2.77
CA THR A 715 6.20 23.24 -3.14
C THR A 715 6.25 23.71 -4.60
N LEU A 716 5.34 23.27 -5.46
CA LEU A 716 5.41 23.54 -6.92
C LEU A 716 4.56 24.72 -7.40
N PHE A 717 4.03 25.51 -6.47
CA PHE A 717 3.14 26.62 -6.75
C PHE A 717 3.57 27.85 -5.92
N ASP A 718 3.30 29.06 -6.40
CA ASP A 718 3.59 30.30 -5.65
C ASP A 718 2.35 30.71 -4.84
N PRO A 719 2.41 30.74 -3.49
CA PRO A 719 1.29 31.17 -2.64
C PRO A 719 0.91 32.65 -2.81
N LYS A 720 1.82 33.49 -3.32
CA LYS A 720 1.55 34.92 -3.52
C LYS A 720 0.72 35.18 -4.76
N GLN A 721 0.80 34.30 -5.76
CA GLN A 721 0.09 34.46 -7.01
C GLN A 721 -1.37 33.98 -6.91
N ALA A 722 -2.25 34.57 -7.72
CA ALA A 722 -3.65 34.14 -7.83
C ALA A 722 -3.79 32.96 -8.80
N ASP A 723 -3.02 32.99 -9.89
CA ASP A 723 -2.97 31.94 -10.92
C ASP A 723 -1.78 31.02 -10.68
N THR A 724 -2.04 29.94 -9.96
CA THR A 724 -1.02 28.98 -9.54
C THR A 724 -1.35 27.58 -10.06
N ALA A 725 -0.37 26.69 -10.16
CA ALA A 725 -0.59 25.33 -10.64
C ALA A 725 -1.54 24.56 -9.71
N ASN A 726 -2.56 23.91 -10.29
CA ASN A 726 -3.59 23.18 -9.55
C ASN A 726 -4.08 21.92 -10.26
N GLU A 727 -3.40 21.47 -11.33
CA GLU A 727 -3.75 20.25 -12.08
C GLU A 727 -2.61 19.23 -12.02
N ILE A 728 -2.95 17.99 -11.70
CA ILE A 728 -2.04 16.84 -11.63
C ILE A 728 -2.59 15.71 -12.51
N ILE A 729 -1.72 15.03 -13.25
CA ILE A 729 -2.03 13.74 -13.87
C ILE A 729 -1.02 12.71 -13.40
N PHE A 730 -1.51 11.57 -12.91
CA PHE A 730 -0.68 10.39 -12.70
C PHE A 730 -0.71 9.54 -13.97
N ALA A 731 0.36 9.61 -14.77
CA ALA A 731 0.51 8.84 -16.00
C ALA A 731 0.53 7.33 -15.72
N ASP A 732 1.11 6.93 -14.60
CA ASP A 732 0.96 5.60 -14.03
C ASP A 732 0.93 5.69 -12.49
N LEU A 733 0.40 4.63 -11.88
CA LEU A 733 0.11 4.61 -10.46
C LEU A 733 1.26 4.00 -9.64
N PRO A 734 1.55 4.57 -8.45
CA PRO A 734 2.43 3.94 -7.47
C PRO A 734 1.81 2.65 -6.91
N TYR A 735 2.49 1.99 -5.98
CA TYR A 735 1.92 0.81 -5.32
C TYR A 735 1.34 1.12 -3.93
N THR A 736 1.46 2.35 -3.46
CA THR A 736 1.03 2.73 -2.11
C THR A 736 0.32 4.07 -2.12
N TRP A 737 -0.65 4.22 -1.22
CA TRP A 737 -1.30 5.51 -0.98
C TRP A 737 -0.30 6.58 -0.53
N ALA A 738 0.71 6.17 0.25
CA ALA A 738 1.75 7.07 0.74
C ALA A 738 2.48 7.79 -0.41
N GLU A 739 2.92 7.05 -1.42
CA GLU A 739 3.59 7.60 -2.61
C GLU A 739 2.64 8.47 -3.45
N PHE A 740 1.38 8.04 -3.58
CA PHE A 740 0.36 8.81 -4.28
C PHE A 740 0.11 10.17 -3.59
N GLU A 741 -0.07 10.16 -2.28
CA GLU A 741 -0.28 11.35 -1.46
C GLU A 741 0.94 12.29 -1.45
N GLN A 742 2.16 11.75 -1.50
CA GLN A 742 3.37 12.55 -1.67
C GLN A 742 3.39 13.33 -2.99
N GLY A 743 2.84 12.74 -4.07
CA GLY A 743 2.60 13.40 -5.35
C GLY A 743 1.54 14.50 -5.24
N LEU A 744 0.39 14.21 -4.61
CA LEU A 744 -0.67 15.20 -4.35
C LEU A 744 -0.16 16.41 -3.57
N ALA A 745 0.66 16.16 -2.54
CA ALA A 745 1.20 17.19 -1.65
C ALA A 745 2.13 18.20 -2.35
N ARG A 746 2.47 18.00 -3.62
CA ARG A 746 3.20 18.99 -4.44
C ARG A 746 2.36 20.22 -4.76
N LEU A 747 1.06 20.05 -4.99
CA LEU A 747 0.11 21.14 -5.27
C LEU A 747 -0.96 21.29 -4.18
N HIS A 748 -1.37 20.20 -3.53
CA HIS A 748 -2.32 20.22 -2.41
C HIS A 748 -1.59 20.44 -1.09
N ARG A 749 -1.18 21.69 -0.86
CA ARG A 749 -0.41 22.12 0.31
C ARG A 749 -0.87 23.49 0.78
N GLU A 750 -0.59 23.82 2.04
CA GLU A 750 -0.89 25.12 2.62
C GLU A 750 -0.37 26.27 1.71
N GLY A 751 -1.23 27.26 1.49
CA GLY A 751 -0.98 28.37 0.55
C GLY A 751 -1.67 28.21 -0.81
N GLN A 752 -2.16 27.02 -1.14
CA GLN A 752 -2.93 26.78 -2.36
C GLN A 752 -4.27 27.54 -2.30
N LYS A 753 -4.65 28.15 -3.43
CA LYS A 753 -5.86 28.99 -3.56
C LYS A 753 -6.90 28.42 -4.51
N LYS A 754 -6.55 27.41 -5.31
CA LYS A 754 -7.45 26.73 -6.24
C LYS A 754 -7.66 25.27 -5.83
N ILE A 755 -8.83 24.74 -6.16
CA ILE A 755 -9.12 23.31 -6.07
C ILE A 755 -8.08 22.54 -6.88
N VAL A 756 -7.43 21.56 -6.26
CA VAL A 756 -6.45 20.71 -6.94
C VAL A 756 -7.20 19.60 -7.66
N ARG A 757 -7.05 19.51 -8.97
CA ARG A 757 -7.68 18.48 -9.80
C ARG A 757 -6.66 17.42 -10.15
N VAL A 758 -7.04 16.16 -10.01
CA VAL A 758 -6.16 15.02 -10.17
C VAL A 758 -6.82 14.01 -11.09
N ASP A 759 -6.17 13.73 -12.21
CA ASP A 759 -6.60 12.65 -13.11
C ASP A 759 -5.77 11.40 -12.83
N VAL A 760 -6.46 10.32 -12.52
CA VAL A 760 -5.91 8.97 -12.42
C VAL A 760 -6.33 8.20 -13.66
N LEU A 761 -5.35 7.80 -14.48
CA LEU A 761 -5.64 7.21 -15.79
C LEU A 761 -5.75 5.69 -15.69
N HIS A 762 -6.94 5.15 -15.97
CA HIS A 762 -7.22 3.73 -16.04
C HIS A 762 -7.28 3.28 -17.48
N THR A 763 -6.47 2.30 -17.89
CA THR A 763 -6.67 1.70 -19.20
C THR A 763 -7.80 0.67 -19.19
N THR A 764 -8.60 0.65 -20.24
CA THR A 764 -9.72 -0.28 -20.45
C THR A 764 -9.55 -1.03 -21.76
N THR A 765 -10.02 -2.27 -21.83
CA THR A 765 -10.04 -3.04 -23.08
C THR A 765 -11.29 -2.71 -23.88
N MET A 766 -11.32 -3.15 -25.14
CA MET A 766 -12.52 -3.04 -25.99
C MET A 766 -13.64 -4.01 -25.58
N ALA A 767 -13.37 -4.91 -24.62
CA ALA A 767 -14.36 -5.83 -24.10
C ALA A 767 -15.23 -5.15 -23.03
N THR A 768 -16.53 -5.38 -23.12
CA THR A 768 -17.48 -5.04 -22.05
C THR A 768 -17.80 -6.28 -21.23
N LEU A 769 -17.90 -6.10 -19.91
CA LEU A 769 -18.38 -7.11 -18.98
C LEU A 769 -19.88 -7.40 -19.23
N ARG A 770 -20.39 -8.48 -18.62
CA ARG A 770 -21.78 -8.94 -18.82
C ARG A 770 -22.83 -7.94 -18.33
N ASP A 771 -22.46 -7.05 -17.42
CA ASP A 771 -23.26 -5.94 -16.89
C ASP A 771 -23.15 -4.67 -17.74
N GLY A 772 -22.37 -4.68 -18.83
CA GLY A 772 -22.19 -3.56 -19.75
C GLY A 772 -21.07 -2.59 -19.36
N SER A 773 -20.33 -2.81 -18.27
CA SER A 773 -19.20 -1.95 -17.90
C SER A 773 -17.96 -2.25 -18.74
N ALA A 774 -17.04 -1.29 -18.84
CA ALA A 774 -15.75 -1.50 -19.49
C ALA A 774 -14.90 -2.51 -18.70
N HIS A 775 -14.16 -3.36 -19.40
CA HIS A 775 -13.21 -4.25 -18.74
C HIS A 775 -11.89 -3.51 -18.50
N HIS A 776 -11.67 -3.09 -17.26
CA HIS A 776 -10.45 -2.38 -16.86
C HIS A 776 -9.25 -3.33 -16.78
N THR A 777 -8.05 -2.78 -17.02
CA THR A 777 -6.79 -3.53 -17.07
C THR A 777 -6.08 -3.54 -15.70
N LEU A 778 -4.74 -3.51 -15.71
CA LEU A 778 -3.90 -3.44 -14.52
C LEU A 778 -4.06 -2.13 -13.72
N ASP A 779 -4.35 -0.99 -14.36
CA ASP A 779 -4.37 0.32 -13.68
C ASP A 779 -5.46 0.40 -12.60
N GLU A 780 -6.69 -0.01 -12.91
CA GLU A 780 -7.82 -0.03 -11.96
C GLU A 780 -7.51 -0.94 -10.76
N ARG A 781 -6.77 -2.03 -10.97
CA ARG A 781 -6.36 -2.93 -9.89
C ARG A 781 -5.28 -2.31 -9.01
N ILE A 782 -4.35 -1.57 -9.61
CA ILE A 782 -3.35 -0.81 -8.85
C ILE A 782 -4.05 0.30 -8.06
N TRP A 783 -5.05 0.96 -8.66
CA TRP A 783 -5.87 1.96 -7.99
C TRP A 783 -6.63 1.36 -6.80
N ALA A 784 -7.34 0.26 -6.99
CA ALA A 784 -8.02 -0.47 -5.92
C ALA A 784 -7.03 -0.95 -4.84
N LEU A 785 -5.79 -1.30 -5.19
CA LEU A 785 -4.74 -1.63 -4.23
C LEU A 785 -4.29 -0.41 -3.44
N ILE A 786 -4.13 0.74 -4.10
CA ILE A 786 -3.80 2.01 -3.46
C ILE A 786 -4.92 2.42 -2.51
N GLU A 787 -6.17 2.39 -2.96
CA GLU A 787 -7.36 2.70 -2.16
C GLU A 787 -7.49 1.74 -0.98
N GLY A 788 -7.30 0.44 -1.19
CA GLY A 788 -7.30 -0.53 -0.11
C GLY A 788 -6.20 -0.32 0.94
N LYS A 789 -5.01 0.16 0.52
CA LYS A 789 -3.94 0.53 1.45
C LYS A 789 -4.22 1.85 2.16
N ARG A 790 -4.88 2.79 1.49
CA ARG A 790 -5.40 4.01 2.12
C ARG A 790 -6.42 3.64 3.20
N GLU A 791 -7.39 2.79 2.87
CA GLU A 791 -8.39 2.30 3.83
C GLU A 791 -7.71 1.62 5.01
N LEU A 792 -6.75 0.72 4.79
CA LEU A 792 -6.01 0.09 5.89
C LEU A 792 -5.27 1.11 6.78
N SER A 793 -4.68 2.14 6.17
CA SER A 793 -4.06 3.27 6.89
C SER A 793 -5.10 4.06 7.68
N ASP A 794 -6.22 4.41 7.05
CA ASP A 794 -7.35 5.14 7.65
C ASP A 794 -7.95 4.33 8.83
N VAL A 795 -8.03 3.01 8.71
CA VAL A 795 -8.49 2.08 9.76
C VAL A 795 -7.49 2.03 10.92
N ALA A 796 -6.23 1.70 10.66
CA ALA A 796 -5.30 1.37 11.74
C ALA A 796 -4.71 2.61 12.42
N ILE A 797 -4.60 3.73 11.69
CA ILE A 797 -4.07 4.98 12.23
C ILE A 797 -5.21 5.90 12.64
N ASP A 798 -6.26 6.07 11.83
CA ASP A 798 -7.33 7.02 12.13
C ASP A 798 -8.61 6.37 12.66
N GLY A 799 -8.66 5.04 12.71
CA GLY A 799 -9.78 4.27 13.26
C GLY A 799 -10.97 4.08 12.32
N LYS A 800 -10.96 4.67 11.10
CA LYS A 800 -12.10 4.71 10.18
C LYS A 800 -12.27 3.37 9.45
N TYR A 801 -13.40 2.70 9.62
CA TYR A 801 -13.69 1.42 8.97
C TYR A 801 -14.73 1.66 7.89
N ASP A 802 -14.30 1.53 6.65
CA ASP A 802 -15.18 1.12 5.56
C ASP A 802 -14.67 -0.25 5.15
N THR A 803 -15.53 -1.27 5.24
CA THR A 803 -15.09 -2.64 4.98
C THR A 803 -14.72 -2.81 3.52
N THR A 804 -13.45 -3.06 3.24
CA THR A 804 -13.07 -4.39 2.75
C THR A 804 -11.62 -4.70 3.12
N ASP A 805 -11.33 -5.98 3.34
CA ASP A 805 -9.98 -6.52 3.52
C ASP A 805 -9.16 -6.37 2.22
N ALA A 806 -8.92 -5.14 1.80
CA ALA A 806 -8.64 -4.76 0.43
C ALA A 806 -7.19 -5.08 0.04
N ALA A 807 -6.22 -4.99 0.95
CA ALA A 807 -4.85 -5.37 0.61
C ALA A 807 -4.69 -6.89 0.38
N ASP A 808 -5.39 -7.73 1.15
CA ASP A 808 -5.32 -9.19 1.01
C ASP A 808 -6.30 -9.71 -0.05
N LYS A 809 -7.50 -9.15 -0.12
CA LYS A 809 -8.44 -9.40 -1.22
C LYS A 809 -7.87 -8.92 -2.54
N VAL A 810 -7.18 -7.78 -2.65
CA VAL A 810 -6.61 -7.30 -3.93
C VAL A 810 -5.35 -8.08 -4.29
N GLN A 811 -4.48 -8.48 -3.36
CA GLN A 811 -3.38 -9.39 -3.73
C GLN A 811 -3.87 -10.79 -4.10
N LYS A 812 -4.82 -11.37 -3.35
CA LYS A 812 -5.45 -12.64 -3.70
C LYS A 812 -6.33 -12.50 -4.95
N ALA A 813 -6.98 -11.37 -5.18
CA ALA A 813 -7.78 -11.08 -6.37
C ALA A 813 -6.90 -10.77 -7.58
N LEU A 814 -5.73 -10.16 -7.42
CA LEU A 814 -4.74 -9.98 -8.49
C LEU A 814 -4.14 -11.33 -8.87
N ARG A 815 -3.84 -12.20 -7.90
CA ARG A 815 -3.41 -13.59 -8.15
C ARG A 815 -4.54 -14.45 -8.72
N ARG A 816 -5.76 -14.33 -8.20
CA ARG A 816 -6.98 -14.98 -8.73
C ARG A 816 -7.40 -14.38 -10.05
N TRP A 817 -7.03 -13.15 -10.38
CA TRP A 817 -7.29 -12.52 -11.67
C TRP A 817 -6.21 -12.86 -12.67
N LEU A 818 -4.93 -12.93 -12.30
CA LEU A 818 -3.92 -13.59 -13.14
C LEU A 818 -4.25 -15.09 -13.37
N LYS A 819 -5.16 -15.64 -12.57
CA LYS A 819 -5.79 -16.95 -12.76
C LYS A 819 -7.09 -16.84 -13.59
N GLN A 820 -7.97 -15.88 -13.30
CA GLN A 820 -9.24 -15.64 -14.00
C GLN A 820 -9.05 -15.02 -15.37
N ALA A 821 -8.22 -14.02 -15.62
CA ALA A 821 -7.83 -13.58 -16.96
C ALA A 821 -7.21 -14.71 -17.81
N ARG A 822 -6.69 -15.78 -17.18
CA ARG A 822 -6.31 -17.02 -17.86
C ARG A 822 -7.45 -18.03 -18.02
N GLU A 823 -8.48 -17.99 -17.16
CA GLU A 823 -9.72 -18.81 -17.23
C GLU A 823 -10.84 -18.12 -18.04
N ILE A 824 -10.78 -16.80 -18.20
CA ILE A 824 -11.58 -15.88 -19.02
C ILE A 824 -10.79 -15.63 -20.32
N GLY A 825 -10.34 -16.72 -20.96
CA GLY A 825 -10.69 -16.75 -22.38
C GLY A 825 -12.21 -16.56 -22.39
N VAL A 826 -12.70 -15.42 -22.89
CA VAL A 826 -14.13 -15.14 -23.01
C VAL A 826 -14.77 -16.39 -23.63
N GLU A 827 -15.41 -17.23 -22.81
CA GLU A 827 -16.12 -18.40 -23.31
C GLU A 827 -17.61 -18.09 -23.45
N PRO A 828 -18.19 -18.55 -24.56
CA PRO A 828 -19.39 -17.99 -25.17
C PRO A 828 -20.62 -18.46 -24.41
N LEU A 829 -21.72 -17.71 -24.55
CA LEU A 829 -23.04 -18.29 -24.32
C LEU A 829 -23.16 -19.57 -25.16
N ALA A 830 -23.25 -20.69 -24.46
CA ALA A 830 -23.22 -22.02 -24.99
C ALA A 830 -24.43 -22.29 -25.90
N VAL A 831 -24.19 -22.58 -27.19
CA VAL A 831 -24.84 -23.68 -27.91
C VAL A 831 -23.86 -24.25 -28.96
N GLU A 832 -23.58 -25.54 -28.77
CA GLU A 832 -23.11 -26.58 -29.72
C GLU A 832 -21.64 -26.65 -30.19
N ARG A 833 -21.01 -27.72 -29.65
CA ARG A 833 -19.89 -28.56 -30.13
C ARG A 833 -18.59 -27.86 -30.56
N ARG A 834 -17.51 -28.25 -29.88
CA ARG A 834 -16.11 -28.08 -30.32
C ARG A 834 -15.93 -28.49 -31.79
N PRO A 835 -15.05 -27.78 -32.50
CA PRO A 835 -13.87 -28.46 -33.06
C PRO A 835 -12.57 -27.80 -32.60
N GLU A 836 -11.55 -28.64 -32.43
CA GLU A 836 -10.15 -28.26 -32.28
C GLU A 836 -9.73 -27.38 -33.46
N THR A 837 -9.12 -26.21 -33.23
CA THR A 837 -8.19 -25.60 -34.20
C THR A 837 -7.46 -24.42 -33.55
N GLN A 838 -6.13 -24.48 -33.52
CA GLN A 838 -5.30 -23.28 -33.45
C GLN A 838 -5.69 -22.37 -34.62
N SER A 839 -5.77 -21.05 -34.43
CA SER A 839 -6.00 -20.16 -35.57
C SER A 839 -4.87 -20.36 -36.59
N GLU A 840 -5.21 -20.52 -37.87
CA GLU A 840 -4.21 -20.75 -38.93
C GLU A 840 -3.09 -19.71 -38.92
N ALA A 841 -3.41 -18.45 -38.59
CA ALA A 841 -2.44 -17.37 -38.50
C ALA A 841 -1.36 -17.60 -37.42
N GLN A 842 -1.71 -18.18 -36.26
CA GLN A 842 -0.75 -18.49 -35.20
C GLN A 842 0.13 -19.70 -35.55
N LYS A 843 -0.45 -20.74 -36.18
CA LYS A 843 0.29 -21.90 -36.70
C LYS A 843 1.42 -21.45 -37.65
N TRP A 844 1.09 -20.58 -38.61
CA TRP A 844 2.06 -20.14 -39.62
C TRP A 844 3.11 -19.15 -39.10
N ARG A 845 2.80 -18.30 -38.11
CA ARG A 845 3.80 -17.42 -37.47
C ARG A 845 4.93 -18.23 -36.80
N GLY A 846 4.58 -19.28 -36.05
CA GLY A 846 5.57 -20.17 -35.43
C GLY A 846 6.41 -20.92 -36.46
N GLU A 847 5.77 -21.37 -37.54
CA GLU A 847 6.43 -22.11 -38.61
C GLU A 847 7.41 -21.24 -39.43
N ILE A 848 7.07 -19.98 -39.71
CA ILE A 848 7.99 -19.01 -40.35
C ILE A 848 9.24 -18.77 -39.50
N GLY A 849 9.08 -18.67 -38.17
CA GLY A 849 10.20 -18.56 -37.24
C GLY A 849 11.12 -19.76 -37.28
N ARG A 850 10.55 -20.97 -37.40
CA ARG A 850 11.30 -22.23 -37.54
C ARG A 850 12.07 -22.28 -38.87
N LEU A 851 11.43 -21.96 -40.00
CA LEU A 851 12.06 -21.99 -41.33
C LEU A 851 13.31 -21.12 -41.43
N ARG A 852 13.36 -19.99 -40.72
CA ARG A 852 14.53 -19.09 -40.67
C ARG A 852 15.75 -19.67 -39.96
N GLY A 853 15.54 -20.63 -39.06
CA GLY A 853 16.62 -21.32 -38.36
C GLY A 853 17.11 -22.59 -39.08
N LEU A 854 16.41 -23.04 -40.13
CA LEU A 854 16.80 -24.21 -40.92
C LEU A 854 17.80 -23.81 -42.01
N SER A 855 18.73 -24.70 -42.35
CA SER A 855 19.55 -24.55 -43.57
C SER A 855 18.70 -24.68 -44.82
N ALA A 856 19.16 -24.12 -45.94
CA ALA A 856 18.50 -24.25 -47.24
C ALA A 856 18.11 -25.70 -47.58
N ALA A 857 19.02 -26.65 -47.35
CA ALA A 857 18.77 -28.08 -47.60
C ALA A 857 17.64 -28.66 -46.72
N ARG A 858 17.53 -28.25 -45.45
CA ARG A 858 16.46 -28.71 -44.54
C ARG A 858 15.13 -28.03 -44.83
N ALA A 859 15.15 -26.76 -45.25
CA ALA A 859 13.96 -26.09 -45.74
C ALA A 859 13.42 -26.80 -47.00
N ASP A 860 14.31 -27.23 -47.91
CA ASP A 860 13.93 -28.01 -49.09
C ASP A 860 13.23 -29.33 -48.73
N GLU A 861 13.69 -30.03 -47.68
CA GLU A 861 13.03 -31.25 -47.18
C GLU A 861 11.62 -30.96 -46.66
N VAL A 862 11.41 -29.84 -45.98
CA VAL A 862 10.10 -29.43 -45.46
C VAL A 862 9.16 -29.05 -46.62
N PHE A 863 9.65 -28.30 -47.60
CA PHE A 863 8.88 -27.91 -48.79
C PHE A 863 8.75 -29.02 -49.85
N ALA A 864 9.42 -30.16 -49.67
CA ALA A 864 9.22 -31.34 -50.52
C ALA A 864 7.83 -31.98 -50.30
N ASP A 865 7.18 -31.71 -49.16
CA ASP A 865 5.79 -32.06 -48.91
C ASP A 865 4.85 -31.14 -49.72
N PRO A 866 4.11 -31.67 -50.73
CA PRO A 866 3.23 -30.86 -51.57
C PRO A 866 2.08 -30.20 -50.81
N ASP A 867 1.59 -30.82 -49.73
CA ASP A 867 0.48 -30.28 -48.95
C ASP A 867 0.98 -29.19 -47.99
N TYR A 868 2.16 -29.34 -47.40
CA TYR A 868 2.81 -28.27 -46.64
C TYR A 868 3.03 -27.03 -47.52
N THR A 869 3.64 -27.23 -48.70
CA THR A 869 3.93 -26.16 -49.66
C THR A 869 2.65 -25.47 -50.13
N ARG A 870 1.58 -26.22 -50.42
CA ARG A 870 0.29 -25.64 -50.80
C ARG A 870 -0.31 -24.78 -49.68
N GLN A 871 -0.30 -25.26 -48.44
CA GLN A 871 -0.87 -24.50 -47.32
C GLN A 871 -0.03 -23.27 -46.96
N PHE A 872 1.30 -23.37 -47.04
CA PHE A 872 2.20 -22.24 -46.80
C PHE A 872 1.97 -21.11 -47.81
N LEU A 873 1.86 -21.46 -49.09
CA LEU A 873 1.60 -20.48 -50.15
C LEU A 873 0.20 -19.86 -50.03
N ALA A 874 -0.83 -20.64 -49.70
CA ALA A 874 -2.18 -20.12 -49.44
C ALA A 874 -2.20 -19.14 -48.25
N HIS A 875 -1.41 -19.43 -47.20
CA HIS A 875 -1.25 -18.51 -46.08
C HIS A 875 -0.56 -17.21 -46.49
N LEU A 876 0.57 -17.30 -47.21
CA LEU A 876 1.26 -16.11 -47.72
C LEU A 876 0.33 -15.27 -48.60
N GLU A 877 -0.52 -15.89 -49.44
CA GLU A 877 -1.47 -15.18 -50.31
C GLU A 877 -2.47 -14.31 -49.53
N THR A 878 -2.86 -14.74 -48.35
CA THR A 878 -3.89 -14.04 -47.56
C THR A 878 -3.30 -13.13 -46.49
N SER A 879 -2.01 -13.32 -46.13
CA SER A 879 -1.33 -12.61 -45.06
C SER A 879 -1.21 -11.10 -45.28
N THR A 880 -1.35 -10.33 -44.19
CA THR A 880 -1.16 -8.88 -44.19
C THR A 880 0.28 -8.49 -44.50
N ALA A 881 1.26 -9.27 -44.03
CA ALA A 881 2.67 -9.10 -44.37
C ALA A 881 2.91 -9.11 -45.90
N ALA A 882 2.33 -10.08 -46.61
CA ALA A 882 2.49 -10.15 -48.07
C ALA A 882 1.73 -9.02 -48.78
N LYS A 883 0.56 -8.60 -48.28
CA LYS A 883 -0.20 -7.47 -48.84
C LYS A 883 0.54 -6.15 -48.67
N LEU A 884 1.06 -5.89 -47.47
CA LEU A 884 1.80 -4.67 -47.12
C LEU A 884 3.13 -4.58 -47.87
N SER A 885 3.88 -5.69 -47.92
CA SER A 885 5.11 -5.80 -48.72
C SER A 885 4.81 -5.51 -50.21
N HIS A 886 3.80 -6.16 -50.77
CA HIS A 886 3.42 -5.97 -52.17
C HIS A 886 3.01 -4.52 -52.47
N GLN A 887 2.19 -3.90 -51.62
CA GLN A 887 1.76 -2.50 -51.79
C GLN A 887 2.95 -1.54 -51.81
N TRP A 888 3.89 -1.70 -50.87
CA TRP A 888 5.08 -0.85 -50.80
C TRP A 888 6.00 -1.07 -52.01
N LEU A 889 6.29 -2.33 -52.35
CA LEU A 889 7.13 -2.69 -53.50
C LEU A 889 6.52 -2.17 -54.81
N ARG A 890 5.21 -2.35 -55.03
CA ARG A 890 4.53 -1.82 -56.22
C ARG A 890 4.65 -0.30 -56.31
N GLY A 891 4.54 0.42 -55.18
CA GLY A 891 4.77 1.86 -55.12
C GLY A 891 6.20 2.29 -55.47
N ARG A 892 7.21 1.44 -55.19
CA ARG A 892 8.62 1.69 -55.54
C ARG A 892 8.98 1.28 -56.96
N LEU A 893 8.33 0.26 -57.49
CA LEU A 893 8.54 -0.25 -58.84
C LEU A 893 7.84 0.64 -59.88
N THR A 894 6.64 1.16 -59.57
CA THR A 894 5.83 1.96 -60.52
C THR A 894 6.62 3.12 -61.16
N PRO A 895 7.40 3.93 -60.43
CA PRO A 895 8.21 5.01 -61.02
C PRO A 895 9.35 4.53 -61.93
N LEU A 896 9.79 3.28 -61.79
CA LEU A 896 10.87 2.67 -62.58
C LEU A 896 10.35 1.98 -63.85
N MET A 897 9.04 1.89 -64.03
CA MET A 897 8.41 1.09 -65.08
C MET A 897 8.78 1.58 -66.48
N ARG A 898 9.38 0.66 -67.24
CA ARG A 898 9.60 0.75 -68.69
C ARG A 898 9.42 -0.66 -69.29
N PRO A 899 8.95 -0.79 -70.54
CA PRO A 899 8.65 -2.10 -71.15
C PRO A 899 9.83 -3.07 -71.15
N ASP A 900 11.05 -2.55 -71.24
CA ASP A 900 12.33 -3.27 -71.25
C ASP A 900 12.90 -3.55 -69.85
N LEU A 901 12.25 -3.09 -68.76
CA LEU A 901 12.74 -3.31 -67.39
C LEU A 901 12.68 -4.80 -67.03
N ALA A 902 13.83 -5.39 -66.68
CA ALA A 902 13.97 -6.75 -66.18
C ALA A 902 13.90 -6.77 -64.65
N VAL A 903 12.77 -7.21 -64.10
CA VAL A 903 12.54 -7.41 -62.67
C VAL A 903 12.66 -8.90 -62.35
N VAL A 904 13.41 -9.24 -61.32
CA VAL A 904 13.55 -10.62 -60.83
C VAL A 904 13.01 -10.71 -59.40
N ASP A 905 11.98 -11.54 -59.20
CA ASP A 905 11.41 -11.85 -57.88
C ASP A 905 12.11 -13.10 -57.30
N MET A 906 12.94 -12.87 -56.28
CA MET A 906 13.74 -13.88 -55.60
C MET A 906 12.93 -14.53 -54.47
N GLY A 907 11.95 -15.36 -54.85
CA GLY A 907 11.55 -16.54 -54.08
C GLY A 907 10.47 -16.38 -52.99
N CYS A 908 9.44 -15.55 -53.18
CA CYS A 908 8.26 -15.59 -52.29
C CYS A 908 7.23 -16.69 -52.64
N GLY A 909 7.37 -17.34 -53.81
CA GLY A 909 6.46 -18.37 -54.33
C GLY A 909 5.11 -17.85 -54.87
N LEU A 910 4.78 -16.57 -54.64
CA LEU A 910 3.50 -15.98 -55.07
C LEU A 910 3.56 -15.25 -56.41
N ASN A 911 4.75 -14.79 -56.81
CA ASN A 911 5.02 -14.08 -58.06
C ASN A 911 3.99 -12.98 -58.38
N ARG A 912 3.70 -12.14 -57.38
CA ARG A 912 2.63 -11.14 -57.40
C ARG A 912 2.87 -9.98 -58.37
N PHE A 913 4.05 -9.91 -58.97
CA PHE A 913 4.44 -8.84 -59.86
C PHE A 913 4.34 -9.25 -61.33
N ALA A 914 3.89 -10.47 -61.63
CA ALA A 914 3.73 -10.96 -63.01
C ALA A 914 2.78 -10.11 -63.88
N ASP A 915 1.93 -9.28 -63.26
CA ASP A 915 1.01 -8.36 -63.93
C ASP A 915 1.64 -7.00 -64.28
N LEU A 916 2.88 -6.72 -63.84
CA LEU A 916 3.55 -5.47 -64.17
C LEU A 916 3.84 -5.39 -65.68
N PRO A 917 3.72 -4.20 -66.29
CA PRO A 917 3.91 -4.00 -67.73
C PRO A 917 5.41 -3.96 -68.12
N CYS A 918 6.20 -4.92 -67.64
CA CYS A 918 7.63 -5.07 -67.89
C CYS A 918 8.04 -6.56 -67.86
N HIS A 919 9.33 -6.85 -68.06
CA HIS A 919 9.83 -8.22 -68.04
C HIS A 919 10.03 -8.70 -66.60
N VAL A 920 9.05 -9.43 -66.04
CA VAL A 920 9.15 -10.00 -64.69
C VAL A 920 9.50 -11.49 -64.75
N THR A 921 10.61 -11.86 -64.14
CA THR A 921 11.05 -13.25 -63.98
C THR A 921 10.93 -13.65 -62.52
N GLY A 922 9.95 -14.50 -62.20
CA GLY A 922 9.85 -15.14 -60.90
C GLY A 922 10.78 -16.35 -60.82
N LEU A 923 11.60 -16.43 -59.76
CA LEU A 923 12.35 -17.63 -59.43
C LEU A 923 11.53 -18.49 -58.45
N ASP A 924 11.06 -19.64 -58.92
CA ASP A 924 10.31 -20.58 -58.11
C ASP A 924 11.12 -21.87 -57.88
N ARG A 925 11.13 -22.29 -56.61
CA ARG A 925 11.80 -23.49 -56.13
C ARG A 925 10.91 -24.74 -56.22
N HIS A 926 9.58 -24.58 -56.40
CA HIS A 926 8.58 -25.63 -56.19
C HIS A 926 7.63 -25.90 -57.38
N ASP A 927 8.07 -25.64 -58.62
CA ASP A 927 7.41 -26.10 -59.86
C ASP A 927 5.98 -25.52 -60.10
N ARG A 928 5.73 -24.22 -59.85
CA ARG A 928 4.51 -23.57 -60.39
C ARG A 928 4.64 -23.33 -61.91
N PRO A 929 3.58 -23.59 -62.71
CA PRO A 929 3.61 -23.35 -64.16
C PRO A 929 3.89 -21.88 -64.50
N GLY A 930 4.79 -21.63 -65.46
CA GLY A 930 5.04 -20.29 -66.02
C GLY A 930 6.17 -19.47 -65.38
N GLN A 931 7.05 -20.08 -64.58
CA GLN A 931 8.16 -19.40 -63.89
C GLN A 931 9.52 -20.06 -64.16
N LEU A 932 10.62 -19.35 -63.86
CA LEU A 932 11.97 -19.91 -63.98
C LEU A 932 12.24 -20.82 -62.80
N ARG A 933 12.48 -22.11 -63.09
CA ARG A 933 12.82 -23.10 -62.06
C ARG A 933 14.26 -22.92 -61.60
N GLY A 934 14.47 -22.67 -60.31
CA GLY A 934 15.82 -22.60 -59.75
C GLY A 934 15.86 -22.27 -58.26
N LYS A 935 17.04 -22.41 -57.65
CA LYS A 935 17.25 -22.15 -56.22
C LYS A 935 17.93 -20.81 -56.01
N MET A 936 17.63 -20.09 -54.92
CA MET A 936 18.26 -18.80 -54.63
C MET A 936 19.76 -18.90 -54.32
N GLU A 937 20.24 -20.05 -53.83
CA GLU A 937 21.67 -20.33 -53.62
C GLU A 937 22.41 -20.64 -54.92
N ASN A 938 21.69 -20.90 -56.02
CA ASN A 938 22.27 -21.15 -57.34
C ASN A 938 21.25 -20.82 -58.45
N PRO A 939 20.94 -19.54 -58.66
CA PRO A 939 19.88 -19.13 -59.57
C PRO A 939 20.36 -19.26 -61.03
N PRO A 940 19.58 -19.90 -61.93
CA PRO A 940 19.94 -20.11 -63.33
C PRO A 940 19.68 -18.86 -64.18
N LEU A 941 20.14 -17.71 -63.69
CA LEU A 941 20.03 -16.40 -64.33
C LEU A 941 21.40 -15.98 -64.86
N PRO A 942 21.50 -15.42 -66.08
CA PRO A 942 22.76 -14.88 -66.58
C PRO A 942 23.27 -13.73 -65.71
N ASP A 943 24.58 -13.48 -65.76
CA ASP A 943 25.19 -12.33 -65.10
C ASP A 943 24.60 -11.02 -65.67
N LYS A 944 24.37 -10.03 -64.80
CA LYS A 944 23.85 -8.70 -65.17
C LYS A 944 22.55 -8.74 -66.00
N SER A 945 21.69 -9.71 -65.73
CA SER A 945 20.42 -9.91 -66.44
C SER A 945 19.21 -9.19 -65.82
N ALA A 946 19.36 -8.59 -64.63
CA ALA A 946 18.27 -7.89 -63.93
C ALA A 946 18.57 -6.40 -63.73
N ASP A 947 17.56 -5.55 -63.98
CA ASP A 947 17.52 -4.15 -63.54
C ASP A 947 17.10 -4.03 -62.07
N VAL A 948 16.23 -4.94 -61.62
CA VAL A 948 15.69 -4.95 -60.25
C VAL A 948 15.65 -6.35 -59.68
N LEU A 949 16.13 -6.53 -58.44
CA LEU A 949 15.97 -7.74 -57.64
C LEU A 949 15.08 -7.48 -56.42
N ILE A 950 14.21 -8.43 -56.12
CA ILE A 950 13.27 -8.34 -54.99
C ILE A 950 13.41 -9.57 -54.11
N TYR A 951 13.70 -9.35 -52.82
CA TYR A 951 13.53 -10.36 -51.76
C TYR A 951 12.39 -9.91 -50.85
N SER A 952 11.27 -10.63 -50.86
CA SER A 952 10.09 -10.28 -50.08
C SER A 952 9.59 -11.49 -49.31
N LEU A 953 9.78 -11.49 -48.00
CA LEU A 953 9.41 -12.62 -47.13
C LEU A 953 10.03 -13.94 -47.62
N SER A 954 11.24 -13.89 -48.16
CA SER A 954 11.90 -15.02 -48.84
C SER A 954 13.27 -15.36 -48.29
N LEU A 955 13.80 -14.55 -47.36
CA LEU A 955 15.12 -14.78 -46.81
C LEU A 955 15.09 -15.83 -45.68
N TYR A 956 15.11 -17.10 -46.06
CA TYR A 956 15.29 -18.25 -45.18
C TYR A 956 16.78 -18.60 -45.05
N GLY A 957 17.16 -19.42 -44.07
CA GLY A 957 18.53 -19.90 -43.94
C GLY A 957 19.41 -19.16 -42.93
N PRO A 958 20.45 -19.84 -42.39
CA PRO A 958 21.51 -19.24 -41.58
C PRO A 958 22.33 -18.22 -42.37
N ALA A 959 23.18 -17.47 -41.66
CA ALA A 959 24.02 -16.40 -42.22
C ALA A 959 24.85 -16.82 -43.45
N ALA A 960 25.30 -18.08 -43.53
CA ALA A 960 26.03 -18.60 -44.69
C ALA A 960 25.18 -18.67 -45.97
N ASP A 961 23.91 -19.04 -45.85
CA ASP A 961 22.98 -19.10 -46.99
C ASP A 961 22.63 -17.68 -47.46
N LEU A 962 22.46 -16.74 -46.52
CA LEU A 962 22.24 -15.33 -46.84
C LEU A 962 23.41 -14.71 -47.57
N LYS A 963 24.65 -14.98 -47.11
CA LYS A 963 25.85 -14.57 -47.82
C LYS A 963 25.82 -15.07 -49.27
N SER A 964 25.47 -16.35 -49.49
CA SER A 964 25.34 -16.93 -50.83
C SER A 964 24.28 -16.22 -51.69
N TYR A 965 23.11 -15.90 -51.11
CA TYR A 965 22.05 -15.16 -51.81
C TYR A 965 22.54 -13.82 -52.34
N PHE A 966 23.25 -13.05 -51.51
CA PHE A 966 23.69 -11.72 -51.90
C PHE A 966 24.92 -11.74 -52.81
N THR A 967 25.77 -12.78 -52.75
CA THR A 967 26.77 -13.04 -53.79
C THR A 967 26.10 -13.21 -55.16
N HIS A 968 25.04 -14.01 -55.24
CA HIS A 968 24.31 -14.19 -56.50
C HIS A 968 23.49 -12.96 -56.89
N ALA A 969 22.94 -12.21 -55.93
CA ALA A 969 22.24 -10.95 -56.21
C ALA A 969 23.19 -9.94 -56.88
N ALA A 970 24.42 -9.79 -56.38
CA ALA A 970 25.42 -8.90 -56.96
C ALA A 970 25.89 -9.35 -58.36
N ARG A 971 25.91 -10.66 -58.62
CA ARG A 971 26.21 -11.23 -59.95
C ARG A 971 25.11 -10.94 -60.98
N ILE A 972 23.84 -11.06 -60.56
CA ILE A 972 22.67 -10.99 -61.46
C ILE A 972 22.24 -9.55 -61.74
N LEU A 973 22.35 -8.67 -60.76
CA LEU A 973 21.97 -7.27 -60.90
C LEU A 973 22.99 -6.51 -61.76
N GLN A 974 22.53 -5.73 -62.72
CA GLN A 974 23.43 -4.84 -63.47
C GLN A 974 23.89 -3.65 -62.61
N GLY A 975 25.00 -3.01 -62.99
CA GLY A 975 25.48 -1.80 -62.32
C GLY A 975 24.43 -0.68 -62.35
N GLY A 976 24.18 -0.06 -61.20
CA GLY A 976 23.12 0.92 -61.00
C GLY A 976 21.72 0.32 -60.83
N GLY A 977 21.56 -1.01 -60.91
CA GLY A 977 20.30 -1.69 -60.67
C GLY A 977 19.83 -1.58 -59.21
N HIS A 978 18.57 -1.92 -58.95
CA HIS A 978 17.93 -1.77 -57.64
C HIS A 978 17.72 -3.11 -56.93
N LEU A 979 18.05 -3.18 -55.65
CA LEU A 979 17.76 -4.31 -54.77
C LEU A 979 16.74 -3.89 -53.72
N PHE A 980 15.61 -4.56 -53.66
CA PHE A 980 14.58 -4.36 -52.64
C PHE A 980 14.53 -5.57 -51.70
N ILE A 981 14.55 -5.31 -50.40
CA ILE A 981 14.43 -6.35 -49.37
C ILE A 981 13.29 -5.95 -48.44
N VAL A 982 12.29 -6.82 -48.26
CA VAL A 982 11.20 -6.62 -47.31
C VAL A 982 11.07 -7.87 -46.44
N GLU A 983 11.35 -7.72 -45.15
CA GLU A 983 11.25 -8.80 -44.16
C GLU A 983 10.52 -8.31 -42.90
N PRO A 984 9.86 -9.19 -42.14
CA PRO A 984 9.31 -8.87 -40.82
C PRO A 984 10.35 -8.26 -39.89
N ASP A 985 9.94 -7.28 -39.09
CA ASP A 985 10.80 -6.61 -38.11
C ASP A 985 11.51 -7.60 -37.17
N SER A 986 10.77 -8.61 -36.71
CA SER A 986 11.29 -9.71 -35.88
C SER A 986 12.39 -10.57 -36.53
N ALA A 987 12.66 -10.38 -37.82
CA ALA A 987 13.81 -10.99 -38.48
C ALA A 987 15.14 -10.44 -37.98
N PHE A 988 15.18 -9.22 -37.42
CA PHE A 988 16.41 -8.53 -37.02
C PHE A 988 16.36 -8.04 -35.55
N THR A 989 17.49 -8.07 -34.84
CA THR A 989 17.75 -7.17 -33.71
C THR A 989 18.21 -5.81 -34.23
N PRO A 990 18.14 -4.71 -33.45
CA PRO A 990 18.67 -3.42 -33.87
C PRO A 990 20.14 -3.48 -34.32
N GLU A 991 20.97 -4.22 -33.58
CA GLU A 991 22.38 -4.46 -33.89
C GLU A 991 22.53 -5.39 -35.11
N GLY A 992 21.71 -6.44 -35.19
CA GLY A 992 21.68 -7.36 -36.32
C GLY A 992 21.33 -6.68 -37.65
N LEU A 993 20.38 -5.75 -37.64
CA LEU A 993 20.01 -4.97 -38.84
C LEU A 993 21.16 -4.07 -39.31
N ALA A 994 21.87 -3.42 -38.38
CA ALA A 994 23.02 -2.58 -38.71
C ALA A 994 24.16 -3.42 -39.34
N ARG A 995 24.48 -4.58 -38.75
CA ARG A 995 25.46 -5.53 -39.31
C ARG A 995 25.05 -6.03 -40.70
N PHE A 996 23.76 -6.37 -40.87
CA PHE A 996 23.23 -6.85 -42.14
C PHE A 996 23.35 -5.82 -43.26
N VAL A 997 23.04 -4.55 -42.98
CA VAL A 997 23.23 -3.45 -43.93
C VAL A 997 24.71 -3.23 -44.26
N ASP A 998 25.61 -3.37 -43.29
CA ASP A 998 27.06 -3.29 -43.53
C ASP A 998 27.57 -4.43 -44.43
N GLY A 999 27.08 -5.66 -44.20
CA GLY A 999 27.39 -6.80 -45.07
C GLY A 999 26.96 -6.58 -46.52
N LEU A 1000 25.78 -5.98 -46.75
CA LEU A 1000 25.32 -5.62 -48.09
C LEU A 1000 26.20 -4.54 -48.74
N ARG A 1001 26.68 -3.55 -47.97
CA ARG A 1001 27.62 -2.53 -48.47
C ARG A 1001 28.93 -3.14 -48.97
N GLN A 1002 29.42 -4.16 -48.27
CA GLN A 1002 30.64 -4.86 -48.68
C GLN A 1002 30.46 -5.69 -49.95
N PHE A 1003 29.22 -6.01 -50.36
CA PHE A 1003 28.90 -6.57 -51.67
C PHE A 1003 28.73 -5.51 -52.78
N GLY A 1004 28.96 -4.23 -52.47
CA GLY A 1004 28.81 -3.12 -53.42
C GLY A 1004 27.40 -2.51 -53.45
N PHE A 1005 26.52 -2.88 -52.52
CA PHE A 1005 25.17 -2.31 -52.43
C PHE A 1005 25.12 -1.08 -51.53
N GLU A 1006 24.66 0.06 -52.04
CA GLU A 1006 24.42 1.27 -51.27
C GLU A 1006 22.94 1.44 -50.94
N LEU A 1007 22.65 1.78 -49.68
CA LEU A 1007 21.28 2.05 -49.23
C LEU A 1007 20.77 3.36 -49.84
N VAL A 1008 19.64 3.29 -50.53
CA VAL A 1008 18.92 4.44 -51.08
C VAL A 1008 17.98 4.97 -50.00
N GLY A 1009 18.41 6.03 -49.32
CA GLY A 1009 17.66 6.66 -48.22
C GLY A 1009 17.85 5.93 -46.89
N THR A 1010 16.76 5.73 -46.14
CA THR A 1010 16.77 5.06 -44.83
C THR A 1010 15.97 3.76 -44.89
N VAL A 1011 16.29 2.82 -43.99
CA VAL A 1011 15.42 1.67 -43.75
C VAL A 1011 14.03 2.18 -43.34
N LYS A 1012 12.98 1.61 -43.93
CA LYS A 1012 11.59 1.98 -43.67
C LYS A 1012 10.91 0.90 -42.86
N GLU A 1013 10.10 1.31 -41.90
CA GLU A 1013 9.15 0.44 -41.22
C GLU A 1013 7.80 0.53 -41.91
N LEU A 1014 7.22 -0.62 -42.23
CA LEU A 1014 5.87 -0.74 -42.74
C LEU A 1014 5.01 -1.33 -41.62
N ARG A 1015 3.93 -0.65 -41.27
CA ARG A 1015 2.98 -1.11 -40.25
C ARG A 1015 1.64 -1.42 -40.91
N GLY A 1016 1.16 -2.65 -40.73
CA GLY A 1016 -0.15 -3.10 -41.14
C GLY A 1016 -1.19 -2.80 -40.05
N GLU A 1017 -2.46 -2.70 -40.47
CA GLU A 1017 -3.60 -2.46 -39.57
C GLU A 1017 -3.80 -3.60 -38.54
N ASP A 1018 -3.25 -4.79 -38.80
CA ASP A 1018 -3.27 -5.96 -37.91
C ASP A 1018 -2.04 -6.06 -36.98
N GLY A 1019 -1.26 -4.98 -36.87
CA GLY A 1019 -0.03 -4.94 -36.08
C GLY A 1019 1.17 -5.61 -36.75
N THR A 1020 1.05 -6.08 -37.99
CA THR A 1020 2.21 -6.59 -38.75
C THR A 1020 3.26 -5.50 -38.94
N LEU A 1021 4.51 -5.77 -38.55
CA LEU A 1021 5.66 -4.87 -38.72
C LEU A 1021 6.68 -5.47 -39.69
N LEU A 1022 7.06 -4.73 -40.73
CA LEU A 1022 8.09 -5.10 -41.71
C LEU A 1022 9.20 -4.05 -41.78
N LYS A 1023 10.45 -4.48 -41.98
CA LYS A 1023 11.57 -3.65 -42.44
C LYS A 1023 11.68 -3.75 -43.94
N ALA A 1024 11.68 -2.59 -44.59
CA ALA A 1024 11.85 -2.44 -46.02
C ALA A 1024 13.13 -1.66 -46.32
N LEU A 1025 14.00 -2.27 -47.12
CA LEU A 1025 15.27 -1.71 -47.57
C LEU A 1025 15.23 -1.53 -49.09
N HIS A 1026 15.78 -0.42 -49.55
CA HIS A 1026 16.00 -0.13 -50.96
C HIS A 1026 17.49 0.15 -51.14
N LEU A 1027 18.16 -0.65 -51.96
CA LEU A 1027 19.58 -0.50 -52.25
C LEU A 1027 19.83 -0.38 -53.76
N THR A 1028 21.01 0.08 -54.13
CA THR A 1028 21.50 0.10 -55.51
C THR A 1028 22.92 -0.45 -55.59
N LEU A 1029 23.27 -1.14 -56.68
CA LEU A 1029 24.61 -1.70 -56.87
C LEU A 1029 25.53 -0.65 -57.49
N THR A 1030 26.44 -0.08 -56.69
CA THR A 1030 27.35 1.01 -57.09
C THR A 1030 28.82 0.61 -57.12
N GLY A 1031 29.20 -0.45 -56.40
CA GLY A 1031 30.58 -0.91 -56.26
C GLY A 1031 30.85 -2.30 -56.84
N ASP A 1032 32.13 -2.70 -56.83
CA ASP A 1032 32.57 -4.02 -57.24
C ASP A 1032 32.24 -5.10 -56.18
N MET A 1033 32.09 -6.34 -56.64
CA MET A 1033 31.68 -7.48 -55.80
C MET A 1033 32.80 -7.86 -54.80
N GLY A 1034 32.57 -7.57 -53.51
CA GLY A 1034 33.43 -8.01 -52.40
C GLY A 1034 33.05 -9.38 -51.82
N ASP A 1035 33.84 -9.86 -50.85
CA ASP A 1035 33.59 -11.12 -50.13
C ASP A 1035 33.46 -10.90 -48.61
N PRO A 1036 32.31 -10.39 -48.12
CA PRO A 1036 32.11 -10.08 -46.71
C PRO A 1036 32.14 -11.32 -45.80
N PRO A 1037 32.57 -11.18 -44.53
CA PRO A 1037 32.52 -12.29 -43.58
C PRO A 1037 31.07 -12.71 -43.28
N VAL A 1038 30.86 -14.02 -43.08
CA VAL A 1038 29.53 -14.60 -42.82
C VAL A 1038 28.87 -14.00 -41.58
N SER A 1039 29.64 -13.59 -40.57
CA SER A 1039 29.15 -13.00 -39.32
C SER A 1039 28.34 -11.72 -39.49
N LEU A 1040 28.50 -10.98 -40.59
CA LEU A 1040 27.69 -9.78 -40.87
C LEU A 1040 26.24 -10.10 -41.22
N PHE A 1041 25.94 -11.35 -41.59
CA PHE A 1041 24.59 -11.82 -41.92
C PHE A 1041 23.89 -12.51 -40.74
N GLU A 1042 24.44 -12.42 -39.52
CA GLU A 1042 23.77 -12.83 -38.29
C GLU A 1042 22.69 -11.80 -37.90
N ARG A 1043 21.42 -12.19 -38.05
CA ARG A 1043 20.30 -11.26 -37.86
C ARG A 1043 19.91 -11.00 -36.41
N LYS A 1044 20.24 -11.91 -35.48
CA LYS A 1044 19.92 -11.76 -34.05
C LYS A 1044 21.18 -11.56 -33.23
#